data_AF-A0A1F9BU70-F1
#
_entry.id   AF-A0A1F9BU70-F1
#
_cell.length_a   1.000
_cell.length_b   1.000
_cell.length_c   1.000
_cell.angle_alpha   90.00
_cell.angle_beta   90.00
_cell.angle_gamma   90.00
#
_symmetry.space_group_name_H-M   'P 1'
#
loop_
_entity.id
_entity.type
_entity.pdbx_description
1 polymer ?
#
loop_
_entity_poly.entity_id
_entity_poly.type
_entity_poly.pdbx_seq_one_letter_code
_entity_poly.pdbx_strand_id
1 'polypeptide(L)'
;MADSTVSSITSLYYRPSITFSGLGSNIDSASIIEALVQAESVQMQRMETWKAEWTEKITALETLNTKMADFKTTASTMCTLAKFQAKTASSSDTTVLSASASSTAASGSHQVLVGQLAKNETLAHHGLSASTTIINNSGSAKVFAFSYAGGATVSISVPDQATLADLATAINNSGANPGVTATVVDLGAAAGSTRYRLLIQGNSTGADNTIVIDDATTTLDGTGNTKDFRTATFSVTQPAQDACLRIDGYPPDTWIERSTNTVSDVVSGLTLNLKSTSFSPPAASTWGGAPSTSTSGRTAGGSGSADNQYTFTVETGGTVGTGTQSVKWLNNTTGASGVLTVTDTSAITVEGALTMAFGAGTLVAGNSFTMSLDGAGNPGAPSAWSNASTTTPTVGGIYTGNSSKTYTISVTEGGSITPAAGDITLHWSDGTNSGDITLDGTYNGEWVDVAEGTKLRFSAGSLVDGASFTYNVTPVAGNTPVTVTVSNDTSAMQEKVGEMVENYNDVIAYIKEETKYDADTGEAGILLGNYAMQIVKGELNAIGTGNAPGFKNPNTPYTSDPYINLAQIGITTDVDQASQTFGQLLIDDAALTEAFVTDPEGVAKLMSNYFQGIADDSTGNITYYSYVPGITQAGTYAVSATVAGGVLTGGTINGHTATVSGDTLTGASGYPEYGLSVRVNLVNGTHTGQIRLQLGKNGQFNDKLDELLDTTSGPINILINNYQEIVDGIDGKIALEERRLEQYQNRLIQQFARLEATLAQLNDQATYLVGQLNKLGLTSSSSSK
;
A
#
# COMPACT_ATOMS: atom_id res chain seq x y z
N MET A 1 -9.98 26.37 28.24
CA MET A 1 -10.56 26.31 29.59
C MET A 1 -9.48 25.82 30.54
N ALA A 2 -8.74 26.75 31.12
CA ALA A 2 -7.81 26.47 32.20
C ALA A 2 -8.29 27.22 33.43
N ASP A 3 -8.43 26.46 34.50
CA ASP A 3 -9.01 26.79 35.78
C ASP A 3 -8.35 28.03 36.40
N SER A 4 -9.15 29.08 36.56
CA SER A 4 -8.84 30.28 37.32
C SER A 4 -8.73 29.93 38.80
N THR A 5 -7.53 29.58 39.25
CA THR A 5 -7.19 29.61 40.68
C THR A 5 -6.02 30.56 40.87
N VAL A 6 -6.36 31.77 41.31
CA VAL A 6 -5.44 32.69 41.97
C VAL A 6 -4.92 31.94 43.21
N SER A 7 -3.81 31.23 43.04
CA SER A 7 -3.10 30.61 44.15
C SER A 7 -2.39 31.74 44.89
N SER A 8 -2.95 32.10 46.04
CA SER A 8 -2.35 33.01 47.00
C SER A 8 -0.91 32.58 47.27
N ILE A 9 0.05 33.46 46.98
CA ILE A 9 1.46 33.23 47.31
C ILE A 9 1.61 33.43 48.82
N THR A 10 1.24 32.41 49.59
CA THR A 10 1.71 32.20 50.96
C THR A 10 3.02 31.43 50.89
N SER A 11 4.08 32.09 50.43
CA SER A 11 5.45 31.57 50.55
C SER A 11 5.87 31.61 52.02
N LEU A 12 5.67 30.47 52.69
CA LEU A 12 6.17 30.14 54.03
C LEU A 12 7.71 30.17 54.07
N TYR A 13 8.29 31.31 54.42
CA TYR A 13 9.61 31.31 55.04
C TYR A 13 9.44 31.33 56.56
N TYR A 14 9.42 30.12 57.14
CA TYR A 14 9.37 29.89 58.57
C TYR A 14 10.63 30.47 59.24
N ARG A 15 10.51 31.67 59.79
CA ARG A 15 11.31 32.10 60.94
C ARG A 15 10.34 32.27 62.11
N PRO A 16 10.67 31.79 63.32
CA PRO A 16 9.82 32.03 64.48
C PRO A 16 9.89 33.53 64.80
N SER A 17 8.99 34.32 64.21
CA SER A 17 8.71 35.67 64.64
C SER A 17 7.92 35.54 65.94
N ILE A 18 8.47 36.06 67.03
CA ILE A 18 7.74 36.20 68.30
C ILE A 18 6.58 37.17 68.03
N THR A 19 5.37 36.65 67.82
CA THR A 19 4.15 37.44 67.72
C THR A 19 3.69 37.77 69.13
N PHE A 20 3.93 39.00 69.56
CA PHE A 20 3.23 39.55 70.73
C PHE A 20 1.86 39.99 70.24
N SER A 21 0.89 39.07 70.25
CA SER A 21 -0.50 39.39 69.90
C SER A 21 -1.26 39.68 71.19
N GLY A 22 -1.66 40.94 71.40
CA GLY A 22 -2.80 41.28 72.24
C GLY A 22 -2.63 41.18 73.77
N LEU A 23 -1.42 41.21 74.32
CA LEU A 23 -1.24 41.07 75.78
C LEU A 23 -1.49 42.35 76.60
N GLY A 24 -1.80 43.50 75.98
CA GLY A 24 -1.98 44.77 76.73
C GLY A 24 -3.01 45.80 76.23
N SER A 25 -3.40 45.82 74.95
CA SER A 25 -4.16 46.96 74.37
C SER A 25 -5.47 46.60 73.65
N ASN A 26 -5.81 45.31 73.50
CA ASN A 26 -6.99 44.83 72.73
C ASN A 26 -7.05 45.32 71.26
N ILE A 27 -5.92 45.76 70.69
CA ILE A 27 -5.76 46.17 69.29
C ILE A 27 -5.12 45.02 68.52
N ASP A 28 -5.76 44.61 67.42
CA ASP A 28 -5.21 43.62 66.49
C ASP A 28 -4.20 44.29 65.53
N SER A 29 -2.96 44.41 65.99
CA SER A 29 -1.87 45.02 65.21
C SER A 29 -1.52 44.21 63.96
N ALA A 30 -1.75 42.88 63.95
CA ALA A 30 -1.48 42.03 62.81
C ALA A 30 -2.37 42.36 61.61
N SER A 31 -3.70 42.48 61.82
CA SER A 31 -4.62 42.83 60.74
C SER A 31 -4.43 44.24 60.20
N ILE A 32 -4.02 45.20 61.04
CA ILE A 32 -3.69 46.56 60.59
C ILE A 32 -2.43 46.56 59.72
N ILE A 33 -1.38 45.83 60.12
CA ILE A 33 -0.16 45.70 59.32
C ILE A 33 -0.47 45.06 57.97
N GLU A 34 -1.27 43.99 57.96
CA GLU A 34 -1.68 43.31 56.73
C GLU A 34 -2.47 44.23 55.81
N ALA A 35 -3.46 44.97 56.33
CA ALA A 35 -4.24 45.94 55.55
C ALA A 35 -3.37 47.08 54.97
N LEU A 36 -2.37 47.57 55.72
CA LEU A 36 -1.45 48.60 55.25
C LEU A 36 -0.49 48.10 54.17
N VAL A 37 0.02 46.86 54.32
CA VAL A 37 0.86 46.23 53.29
C VAL A 37 0.02 45.94 52.04
N GLN A 38 -1.22 45.47 52.20
CA GLN A 38 -2.14 45.22 51.09
C GLN A 38 -2.43 46.52 50.30
N ALA A 39 -2.66 47.64 50.98
CA ALA A 39 -2.87 48.94 50.33
C ALA A 39 -1.64 49.38 49.51
N GLU A 40 -0.43 49.15 50.01
CA GLU A 40 0.81 49.44 49.26
C GLU A 40 1.06 48.44 48.11
N SER A 41 0.51 47.23 48.19
CA SER A 41 0.68 46.18 47.16
C SER A 41 -0.10 46.41 45.85
N VAL A 42 -1.00 47.40 45.80
CA VAL A 42 -1.82 47.72 44.61
C VAL A 42 -0.95 48.00 43.37
N GLN A 43 0.20 48.64 43.57
CA GLN A 43 1.15 48.92 42.48
C GLN A 43 1.72 47.62 41.88
N MET A 44 2.05 46.66 42.74
CA MET A 44 2.55 45.35 42.35
C MET A 44 1.43 44.55 41.64
N GLN A 45 0.22 44.54 42.19
CA GLN A 45 -0.94 43.89 41.56
C GLN A 45 -1.21 44.43 40.15
N ARG A 46 -1.09 45.75 39.94
CA ARG A 46 -1.22 46.32 38.59
C ARG A 46 -0.14 45.84 37.63
N MET A 47 1.10 45.68 38.11
CA MET A 47 2.19 45.14 37.30
C MET A 47 1.98 43.65 36.99
N GLU A 48 1.45 42.87 37.93
CA GLU A 48 1.07 41.47 37.71
C GLU A 48 -0.03 41.35 36.65
N THR A 49 -1.06 42.19 36.71
CA THR A 49 -2.09 42.25 35.66
C THR A 49 -1.47 42.60 34.31
N TRP A 50 -0.59 43.61 34.29
CA TRP A 50 0.05 44.02 33.04
C TRP A 50 0.97 42.94 32.46
N LYS A 51 1.72 42.23 33.32
CA LYS A 51 2.51 41.06 32.94
C LYS A 51 1.62 39.99 32.32
N ALA A 52 0.49 39.67 32.95
CA ALA A 52 -0.44 38.67 32.46
C ALA A 52 -0.94 39.01 31.04
N GLU A 53 -1.29 40.28 30.77
CA GLU A 53 -1.71 40.74 29.43
C GLU A 53 -0.62 40.56 28.37
N TRP A 54 0.65 40.86 28.68
CA TRP A 54 1.76 40.65 27.72
C TRP A 54 2.06 39.16 27.50
N THR A 55 1.99 38.35 28.56
CA THR A 55 2.15 36.89 28.46
C THR A 55 1.05 36.26 27.59
N GLU A 56 -0.18 36.75 27.68
CA GLU A 56 -1.28 36.31 26.83
C GLU A 56 -1.02 36.66 25.35
N LYS A 57 -0.50 37.86 25.07
CA LYS A 57 -0.07 38.24 23.71
C LYS A 57 1.03 37.34 23.17
N ILE A 58 2.03 36.99 23.98
CA ILE A 58 3.09 36.04 23.60
C ILE A 58 2.46 34.69 23.24
N THR A 59 1.59 34.17 24.09
CA THR A 59 0.89 32.88 23.88
C THR A 59 0.08 32.88 22.58
N ALA A 60 -0.60 33.99 22.26
CA ALA A 60 -1.35 34.13 21.01
C ALA A 60 -0.42 34.13 19.78
N LEU A 61 0.72 34.82 19.84
CA LEU A 61 1.71 34.82 18.77
C LEU A 61 2.38 33.45 18.59
N GLU A 62 2.69 32.73 19.67
CA GLU A 62 3.20 31.36 19.63
C GLU A 62 2.19 30.38 19.02
N THR A 63 0.89 30.57 19.31
CA THR A 63 -0.19 29.80 18.69
C THR A 63 -0.26 30.06 17.19
N LEU A 64 -0.14 31.32 16.75
CA LEU A 64 -0.06 31.65 15.32
C LEU A 64 1.17 31.00 14.66
N ASN A 65 2.34 31.07 15.30
CA ASN A 65 3.56 30.41 14.80
C ASN A 65 3.35 28.91 14.63
N THR A 66 2.70 28.26 15.59
CA THR A 66 2.38 26.82 15.51
C THR A 66 1.50 26.53 14.30
N LYS A 67 0.41 27.28 14.11
CA LYS A 67 -0.48 27.12 12.94
C LYS A 67 0.22 27.37 11.61
N MET A 68 1.08 28.40 11.54
CA MET A 68 1.89 28.67 10.34
C MET A 68 2.91 27.56 10.09
N ALA A 69 3.49 26.97 11.14
CA ALA A 69 4.43 25.85 11.00
C ALA A 69 3.74 24.56 10.54
N ASP A 70 2.52 24.31 11.02
CA ASP A 70 1.67 23.20 10.53
C ASP A 70 1.34 23.41 9.05
N PHE A 71 0.92 24.61 8.67
CA PHE A 71 0.66 24.94 7.27
C PHE A 71 1.92 24.80 6.40
N LYS A 72 3.08 25.27 6.87
CA LYS A 72 4.36 25.10 6.17
C LYS A 72 4.69 23.63 5.96
N THR A 73 4.49 22.81 6.99
CA THR A 73 4.72 21.36 6.91
C THR A 73 3.84 20.75 5.83
N THR A 74 2.53 21.02 5.85
CA THR A 74 1.59 20.58 4.81
C THR A 74 2.05 21.03 3.42
N ALA A 75 2.31 22.33 3.23
CA ALA A 75 2.74 22.91 1.96
C ALA A 75 4.04 22.25 1.44
N SER A 76 5.03 22.04 2.31
CA SER A 76 6.30 21.40 1.94
C SER A 76 6.10 19.96 1.45
N THR A 77 5.25 19.16 2.12
CA THR A 77 4.99 17.77 1.72
C THR A 77 4.24 17.68 0.39
N MET A 78 3.49 18.73 0.05
CA MET A 78 2.72 18.86 -1.18
C MET A 78 3.51 19.52 -2.33
N CYS A 79 4.80 19.79 -2.17
CA CYS A 79 5.68 20.24 -3.26
C CYS A 79 6.17 19.09 -4.17
N THR A 80 5.40 18.01 -4.28
CA THR A 80 5.74 16.85 -5.12
C THR A 80 4.60 16.49 -6.08
N LEU A 81 4.93 16.36 -7.36
CA LEU A 81 3.94 16.13 -8.43
C LEU A 81 3.13 14.85 -8.22
N ALA A 82 3.78 13.80 -7.71
CA ALA A 82 3.14 12.52 -7.43
C ALA A 82 1.95 12.61 -6.45
N LYS A 83 1.93 13.60 -5.56
CA LYS A 83 0.82 13.82 -4.61
C LYS A 83 -0.46 14.29 -5.29
N PHE A 84 -0.33 14.96 -6.42
CA PHE A 84 -1.44 15.46 -7.24
C PHE A 84 -1.60 14.68 -8.54
N GLN A 85 -1.01 13.48 -8.62
CA GLN A 85 -1.19 12.54 -9.73
C GLN A 85 -1.65 11.19 -9.18
N ALA A 86 -2.52 11.21 -8.18
CA ALA A 86 -3.06 10.01 -7.57
C ALA A 86 -3.83 9.20 -8.62
N LYS A 87 -3.59 7.88 -8.62
CA LYS A 87 -4.27 6.93 -9.49
C LYS A 87 -5.00 5.92 -8.61
N THR A 88 -6.14 5.48 -9.10
CA THR A 88 -6.89 4.37 -8.51
C THR A 88 -6.97 3.23 -9.52
N ALA A 89 -6.99 2.00 -9.02
CA ALA A 89 -7.20 0.81 -9.82
C ALA A 89 -8.41 0.05 -9.28
N SER A 90 -9.37 -0.24 -10.14
CA SER A 90 -10.55 -1.04 -9.83
C SER A 90 -10.48 -2.39 -10.53
N SER A 91 -11.02 -3.43 -9.90
CA SER A 91 -11.12 -4.77 -10.47
C SER A 91 -12.59 -5.11 -10.68
N SER A 92 -12.93 -5.69 -11.82
CA SER A 92 -14.28 -6.19 -12.09
C SER A 92 -14.66 -7.39 -11.22
N ASP A 93 -13.67 -8.09 -10.66
CA ASP A 93 -13.87 -9.19 -9.71
C ASP A 93 -12.77 -9.20 -8.62
N THR A 94 -13.13 -8.68 -7.45
CA THR A 94 -12.22 -8.55 -6.29
C THR A 94 -11.99 -9.86 -5.54
N THR A 95 -12.72 -10.93 -5.89
CA THR A 95 -12.55 -12.29 -5.35
C THR A 95 -11.43 -13.04 -6.09
N VAL A 96 -11.18 -12.70 -7.35
CA VAL A 96 -10.06 -13.21 -8.16
C VAL A 96 -8.80 -12.40 -7.92
N LEU A 97 -8.89 -11.07 -8.06
CA LEU A 97 -7.74 -10.19 -7.87
C LEU A 97 -8.15 -8.79 -7.46
N SER A 98 -7.27 -8.12 -6.73
CA SER A 98 -7.35 -6.68 -6.48
C SER A 98 -6.14 -5.99 -7.08
N ALA A 99 -6.27 -4.72 -7.46
CA ALA A 99 -5.18 -3.95 -8.04
C ALA A 99 -4.97 -2.64 -7.28
N SER A 100 -3.76 -2.11 -7.32
CA SER A 100 -3.43 -0.75 -6.89
C SER A 100 -2.55 -0.09 -7.94
N ALA A 101 -2.69 1.23 -8.10
CA ALA A 101 -1.93 2.01 -9.07
C ALA A 101 -1.09 3.09 -8.36
N SER A 102 0.14 3.26 -8.82
CA SER A 102 1.00 4.39 -8.46
C SER A 102 0.76 5.56 -9.40
N SER A 103 1.32 6.74 -9.07
CA SER A 103 1.24 7.93 -9.92
C SER A 103 1.85 7.76 -11.31
N THR A 104 2.71 6.75 -11.50
CA THR A 104 3.34 6.43 -12.79
C THR A 104 2.50 5.52 -13.68
N ALA A 105 1.40 4.96 -13.16
CA ALA A 105 0.53 4.09 -13.93
C ALA A 105 -0.20 4.87 -15.02
N ALA A 106 -0.16 4.35 -16.24
CA ALA A 106 -0.96 4.88 -17.33
C ALA A 106 -2.45 4.61 -17.06
N SER A 107 -3.31 5.59 -17.34
CA SER A 107 -4.76 5.40 -17.28
C SER A 107 -5.21 4.51 -18.43
N GLY A 108 -6.07 3.54 -18.15
CA GLY A 108 -6.50 2.54 -19.13
C GLY A 108 -7.11 1.32 -18.46
N SER A 109 -7.53 0.35 -19.27
CA SER A 109 -8.04 -0.92 -18.78
C SER A 109 -7.18 -2.08 -19.29
N HIS A 110 -6.95 -3.05 -18.42
CA HIS A 110 -6.21 -4.28 -18.69
C HIS A 110 -7.08 -5.50 -18.40
N GLN A 111 -7.08 -6.49 -19.28
CA GLN A 111 -7.73 -7.78 -19.04
C GLN A 111 -6.74 -8.76 -18.43
N VAL A 112 -7.00 -9.22 -17.22
CA VAL A 112 -6.11 -10.12 -16.48
C VAL A 112 -6.76 -11.49 -16.32
N LEU A 113 -6.08 -12.51 -16.82
CA LEU A 113 -6.46 -13.91 -16.63
C LEU A 113 -5.48 -14.57 -15.65
N VAL A 114 -5.99 -15.15 -14.58
CA VAL A 114 -5.18 -15.79 -13.53
C VAL A 114 -5.28 -17.30 -13.70
N GLY A 115 -4.21 -17.91 -14.20
CA GLY A 115 -4.05 -19.33 -14.45
C GLY A 115 -3.83 -20.14 -13.17
N GLN A 116 -2.91 -19.66 -12.33
CA GLN A 116 -2.45 -20.35 -11.14
C GLN A 116 -1.93 -19.34 -10.11
N LEU A 117 -2.02 -19.68 -8.82
CA LEU A 117 -1.40 -18.91 -7.74
C LEU A 117 -0.03 -19.49 -7.36
N ALA A 118 0.87 -18.60 -6.95
CA ALA A 118 2.14 -18.98 -6.36
C ALA A 118 1.89 -19.69 -5.03
N LYS A 119 2.58 -20.82 -4.80
CA LYS A 119 2.55 -21.55 -3.53
C LYS A 119 3.97 -21.83 -3.05
N ASN A 120 4.11 -21.94 -1.74
CA ASN A 120 5.32 -22.32 -1.06
C ASN A 120 5.40 -23.85 -0.94
N GLU A 121 6.61 -24.39 -0.88
CA GLU A 121 6.78 -25.83 -0.68
C GLU A 121 6.49 -26.24 0.77
N THR A 122 5.89 -27.40 0.95
CA THR A 122 5.75 -28.06 2.26
C THR A 122 6.16 -29.53 2.14
N LEU A 123 7.19 -29.90 2.89
CA LEU A 123 7.66 -31.28 3.07
C LEU A 123 7.05 -31.87 4.33
N ALA A 124 6.58 -33.12 4.25
CA ALA A 124 6.08 -33.88 5.39
C ALA A 124 6.88 -35.16 5.58
N HIS A 125 7.41 -35.36 6.78
CA HIS A 125 8.03 -36.63 7.17
C HIS A 125 6.96 -37.75 7.23
N HIS A 126 7.30 -38.98 6.83
CA HIS A 126 6.39 -40.14 6.80
C HIS A 126 5.77 -40.46 8.16
N GLY A 127 6.45 -40.05 9.24
CA GLY A 127 5.90 -39.90 10.57
C GLY A 127 6.48 -40.85 11.61
N LEU A 128 6.17 -40.57 12.88
CA LEU A 128 6.63 -41.27 14.06
C LEU A 128 5.44 -41.59 15.00
N SER A 129 5.67 -42.46 15.97
CA SER A 129 4.63 -42.94 16.90
C SER A 129 4.16 -41.90 17.94
N ALA A 130 5.04 -40.97 18.33
CA ALA A 130 4.77 -39.94 19.34
C ALA A 130 5.57 -38.64 19.06
N SER A 131 5.08 -37.48 19.49
CA SER A 131 5.84 -36.21 19.45
C SER A 131 7.07 -36.22 20.36
N THR A 132 7.01 -36.98 21.45
CA THR A 132 8.13 -37.23 22.38
C THR A 132 9.04 -38.37 21.94
N THR A 133 8.84 -38.93 20.73
CA THR A 133 9.74 -39.96 20.21
C THR A 133 11.14 -39.39 20.13
N ILE A 134 12.08 -40.03 20.83
CA ILE A 134 13.50 -39.69 20.74
C ILE A 134 13.97 -40.01 19.32
N ILE A 135 14.46 -38.99 18.64
CA ILE A 135 14.96 -39.09 17.26
C ILE A 135 16.46 -39.35 17.20
N ASN A 136 17.19 -38.99 18.28
CA ASN A 136 18.61 -39.26 18.45
C ASN A 136 18.87 -39.93 19.80
N ASN A 137 19.14 -41.24 19.80
CA ASN A 137 19.57 -42.00 20.98
C ASN A 137 20.96 -42.63 20.75
N SER A 138 21.84 -41.90 20.06
CA SER A 138 23.15 -42.40 19.63
C SER A 138 24.26 -42.15 20.65
N GLY A 139 23.98 -41.47 21.76
CA GLY A 139 24.97 -41.10 22.78
C GLY A 139 25.86 -39.92 22.37
N SER A 140 25.54 -39.21 21.29
CA SER A 140 26.28 -38.03 20.80
C SER A 140 25.39 -37.16 19.91
N ALA A 141 25.74 -35.89 19.73
CA ALA A 141 25.03 -35.01 18.80
C ALA A 141 25.11 -35.54 17.35
N LYS A 142 24.03 -35.29 16.60
CA LYS A 142 23.87 -35.62 15.17
C LYS A 142 23.45 -34.37 14.41
N VAL A 143 23.49 -34.43 13.08
CA VAL A 143 23.15 -33.31 12.20
C VAL A 143 21.95 -33.65 11.33
N PHE A 144 21.01 -32.72 11.23
CA PHE A 144 20.01 -32.64 10.18
C PHE A 144 20.37 -31.47 9.27
N ALA A 145 20.58 -31.72 7.98
CA ALA A 145 21.05 -30.72 7.04
C ALA A 145 20.04 -30.52 5.90
N PHE A 146 19.73 -29.27 5.59
CA PHE A 146 18.84 -28.93 4.49
C PHE A 146 19.25 -27.58 3.88
N SER A 147 18.77 -27.30 2.67
CA SER A 147 18.86 -26.00 2.02
C SER A 147 17.48 -25.54 1.60
N TYR A 148 17.33 -24.24 1.37
CA TYR A 148 16.09 -23.61 0.93
C TYR A 148 16.39 -22.58 -0.15
N ALA A 149 15.56 -22.53 -1.20
CA ALA A 149 15.64 -21.54 -2.28
C ALA A 149 17.03 -21.48 -2.97
N GLY A 150 17.69 -22.62 -3.14
CA GLY A 150 19.04 -22.70 -3.73
C GLY A 150 20.17 -22.08 -2.89
N GLY A 151 19.88 -21.74 -1.62
CA GLY A 151 20.84 -21.18 -0.68
C GLY A 151 21.83 -22.19 -0.09
N ALA A 152 22.69 -21.72 0.81
CA ALA A 152 23.67 -22.58 1.47
C ALA A 152 23.01 -23.64 2.37
N THR A 153 23.65 -24.82 2.49
CA THR A 153 23.21 -25.88 3.40
C THR A 153 23.30 -25.43 4.86
N VAL A 154 22.21 -25.57 5.58
CA VAL A 154 22.08 -25.29 7.00
C VAL A 154 22.13 -26.59 7.77
N SER A 155 23.10 -26.69 8.66
CA SER A 155 23.29 -27.85 9.54
C SER A 155 22.70 -27.59 10.92
N ILE A 156 21.65 -28.32 11.27
CA ILE A 156 21.00 -28.27 12.58
C ILE A 156 21.61 -29.35 13.47
N SER A 157 22.23 -28.93 14.57
CA SER A 157 22.72 -29.86 15.60
C SER A 157 21.55 -30.41 16.41
N VAL A 158 21.46 -31.74 16.47
CA VAL A 158 20.44 -32.51 17.18
C VAL A 158 21.14 -33.24 18.33
N PRO A 159 21.02 -32.74 19.58
CA PRO A 159 21.63 -33.36 20.75
C PRO A 159 21.17 -34.81 20.98
N ASP A 160 21.90 -35.55 21.82
CA ASP A 160 21.42 -36.84 22.31
C ASP A 160 20.14 -36.65 23.14
N GLN A 161 19.25 -37.64 23.09
CA GLN A 161 17.90 -37.61 23.68
C GLN A 161 16.94 -36.57 23.07
N ALA A 162 17.31 -35.88 21.99
CA ALA A 162 16.42 -34.92 21.33
C ALA A 162 15.16 -35.63 20.77
N THR A 163 14.01 -34.97 20.90
CA THR A 163 12.72 -35.42 20.38
C THR A 163 12.36 -34.77 19.05
N LEU A 164 11.27 -35.23 18.42
CA LEU A 164 10.74 -34.62 17.19
C LEU A 164 10.38 -33.14 17.39
N ALA A 165 9.82 -32.80 18.56
CA ALA A 165 9.48 -31.42 18.92
C ALA A 165 10.73 -30.54 19.11
N ASP A 166 11.81 -31.12 19.67
CA ASP A 166 13.08 -30.42 19.82
C ASP A 166 13.73 -30.12 18.47
N LEU A 167 13.61 -31.03 17.49
CA LEU A 167 14.08 -30.78 16.12
C LEU A 167 13.32 -29.65 15.44
N ALA A 168 11.98 -29.63 15.52
CA ALA A 168 11.18 -28.54 14.97
C ALA A 168 11.57 -27.19 15.61
N THR A 169 11.76 -27.18 16.93
CA THR A 169 12.20 -26.00 17.68
C THR A 169 13.62 -25.58 17.28
N ALA A 170 14.54 -26.52 17.09
CA ALA A 170 15.91 -26.26 16.69
C ALA A 170 16.01 -25.69 15.26
N ILE A 171 15.15 -26.13 14.34
CA ILE A 171 15.02 -25.55 13.00
C ILE A 171 14.53 -24.10 13.11
N ASN A 172 13.42 -23.87 13.82
CA ASN A 172 12.81 -22.54 13.94
C ASN A 172 13.72 -21.51 14.64
N ASN A 173 14.48 -21.93 15.64
CA ASN A 173 15.34 -21.05 16.44
C ASN A 173 16.79 -20.96 15.94
N SER A 174 17.12 -21.62 14.82
CA SER A 174 18.48 -21.54 14.26
C SER A 174 18.77 -20.13 13.74
N GLY A 175 19.90 -19.54 14.16
CA GLY A 175 20.37 -18.26 13.62
C GLY A 175 20.77 -18.32 12.14
N ALA A 176 20.90 -19.52 11.59
CA ALA A 176 21.13 -19.78 10.17
C ALA A 176 19.86 -20.25 9.43
N ASN A 177 18.68 -20.13 10.03
CA ASN A 177 17.43 -20.52 9.37
C ASN A 177 17.21 -19.67 8.10
N PRO A 178 17.12 -20.28 6.90
CA PRO A 178 17.05 -19.56 5.64
C PRO A 178 15.63 -19.06 5.30
N GLY A 179 14.67 -19.19 6.22
CA GLY A 179 13.27 -18.80 6.04
C GLY A 179 12.30 -19.97 5.94
N VAL A 180 12.56 -21.06 6.66
CA VAL A 180 11.64 -22.19 6.78
C VAL A 180 10.99 -22.24 8.17
N THR A 181 9.77 -22.74 8.23
CA THR A 181 9.02 -22.99 9.46
C THR A 181 8.78 -24.48 9.62
N ALA A 182 9.23 -25.04 10.74
CA ALA A 182 9.01 -26.43 11.09
C ALA A 182 7.91 -26.57 12.15
N THR A 183 7.02 -27.54 11.97
CA THR A 183 5.94 -27.84 12.92
C THR A 183 5.69 -29.34 13.02
N VAL A 184 5.15 -29.80 14.16
CA VAL A 184 4.77 -31.19 14.36
C VAL A 184 3.25 -31.28 14.36
N VAL A 185 2.70 -32.09 13.45
CA VAL A 185 1.25 -32.32 13.33
C VAL A 185 0.88 -33.73 13.76
N ASP A 186 -0.22 -33.83 14.52
CA ASP A 186 -0.86 -35.08 14.93
C ASP A 186 -2.06 -35.38 14.03
N LEU A 187 -2.04 -36.53 13.35
CA LEU A 187 -3.08 -36.93 12.39
C LEU A 187 -4.30 -37.63 13.02
N GLY A 188 -4.26 -37.99 14.31
CA GLY A 188 -5.37 -38.63 15.03
C GLY A 188 -5.68 -40.11 14.64
N ALA A 189 -5.35 -41.04 15.57
CA ALA A 189 -5.60 -42.51 15.60
C ALA A 189 -4.86 -43.40 14.55
N ALA A 190 -4.33 -44.60 14.83
CA ALA A 190 -4.35 -45.53 15.97
C ALA A 190 -2.97 -45.73 16.63
N ALA A 191 -2.94 -46.15 17.90
CA ALA A 191 -1.69 -46.47 18.61
C ALA A 191 -0.95 -47.63 17.91
N GLY A 192 0.27 -47.37 17.44
CA GLY A 192 1.11 -48.37 16.77
C GLY A 192 1.37 -48.13 15.28
N SER A 193 0.91 -47.03 14.68
CA SER A 193 1.33 -46.59 13.33
C SER A 193 1.48 -45.07 13.27
N THR A 194 2.28 -44.57 12.32
CA THR A 194 2.81 -43.19 12.19
C THR A 194 1.78 -42.08 12.44
N ARG A 195 1.72 -41.55 13.66
CA ARG A 195 0.72 -40.57 14.13
C ARG A 195 1.20 -39.12 14.00
N TYR A 196 2.48 -38.87 14.28
CA TYR A 196 3.07 -37.54 14.32
C TYR A 196 4.00 -37.31 13.13
N ARG A 197 3.86 -36.18 12.43
CA ARG A 197 4.71 -35.82 11.28
C ARG A 197 5.37 -34.48 11.50
N LEU A 198 6.65 -34.39 11.16
CA LEU A 198 7.33 -33.10 11.01
C LEU A 198 6.96 -32.53 9.65
N LEU A 199 6.40 -31.33 9.64
CA LEU A 199 6.19 -30.53 8.44
C LEU A 199 7.23 -29.43 8.42
N ILE A 200 7.92 -29.27 7.29
CA ILE A 200 8.83 -28.17 7.03
C ILE A 200 8.24 -27.39 5.86
N GLN A 201 7.90 -26.14 6.11
CA GLN A 201 7.28 -25.24 5.14
C GLN A 201 8.23 -24.10 4.82
N GLY A 202 8.40 -23.77 3.55
CA GLY A 202 9.09 -22.55 3.13
C GLY A 202 8.21 -21.33 3.36
N ASN A 203 8.76 -20.20 3.82
CA ASN A 203 7.97 -18.99 4.05
C ASN A 203 7.69 -18.19 2.77
N SER A 204 8.45 -18.42 1.71
CA SER A 204 8.29 -17.77 0.40
C SER A 204 7.63 -18.72 -0.60
N THR A 205 6.71 -18.18 -1.39
CA THR A 205 6.06 -18.85 -2.53
C THR A 205 6.96 -18.83 -3.76
N GLY A 206 6.67 -19.65 -4.77
CA GLY A 206 7.36 -19.65 -6.06
C GLY A 206 8.11 -20.95 -6.33
N ALA A 207 8.27 -21.31 -7.60
CA ALA A 207 8.80 -22.60 -8.06
C ALA A 207 10.25 -22.84 -7.63
N ASP A 208 11.09 -21.80 -7.59
CA ASP A 208 12.49 -21.89 -7.17
C ASP A 208 12.67 -22.06 -5.65
N ASN A 209 11.63 -21.76 -4.86
CA ASN A 209 11.67 -21.79 -3.40
C ASN A 209 11.43 -23.20 -2.83
N THR A 210 12.24 -24.15 -3.30
CA THR A 210 12.23 -25.56 -2.86
C THR A 210 13.12 -25.77 -1.64
N ILE A 211 12.78 -26.76 -0.83
CA ILE A 211 13.51 -27.29 0.31
C ILE A 211 14.19 -28.59 -0.13
N VAL A 212 15.50 -28.65 0.00
CA VAL A 212 16.28 -29.85 -0.33
C VAL A 212 16.96 -30.36 0.92
N ILE A 213 16.68 -31.61 1.31
CA ILE A 213 17.39 -32.27 2.39
C ILE A 213 18.74 -32.75 1.87
N ASP A 214 19.81 -32.39 2.58
CA ASP A 214 21.16 -32.81 2.24
C ASP A 214 21.46 -34.14 2.92
N ASP A 215 21.24 -35.23 2.19
CA ASP A 215 21.48 -36.60 2.66
C ASP A 215 22.96 -36.88 2.98
N ALA A 216 23.90 -36.16 2.34
CA ALA A 216 25.33 -36.36 2.54
C ALA A 216 25.80 -35.79 3.89
N THR A 217 25.24 -34.65 4.29
CA THR A 217 25.56 -33.99 5.56
C THR A 217 24.66 -34.47 6.71
N THR A 218 23.47 -35.01 6.40
CA THR A 218 22.53 -35.52 7.40
C THR A 218 22.99 -36.84 7.99
N THR A 219 23.28 -36.83 9.30
CA THR A 219 23.68 -38.01 10.07
C THR A 219 22.54 -38.62 10.90
N LEU A 220 21.33 -38.05 10.85
CA LEU A 220 20.10 -38.69 11.32
C LEU A 220 19.56 -39.61 10.23
N ASP A 221 20.19 -40.77 10.07
CA ASP A 221 20.01 -41.63 8.90
C ASP A 221 19.39 -43.00 9.20
N GLY A 222 18.83 -43.15 10.40
CA GLY A 222 18.26 -44.42 10.85
C GLY A 222 19.30 -45.43 11.35
N THR A 223 20.60 -45.10 11.30
CA THR A 223 21.66 -45.96 11.84
C THR A 223 22.06 -45.52 13.25
N GLY A 224 22.75 -46.41 14.00
CA GLY A 224 23.32 -46.06 15.31
C GLY A 224 22.30 -45.53 16.34
N ASN A 225 21.09 -46.10 16.37
CA ASN A 225 19.96 -45.67 17.23
C ASN A 225 19.40 -44.26 16.93
N THR A 226 19.55 -43.76 15.70
CA THR A 226 18.83 -42.58 15.22
C THR A 226 17.56 -42.97 14.46
N LYS A 227 16.64 -42.03 14.28
CA LYS A 227 15.55 -42.13 13.30
C LYS A 227 16.02 -41.51 11.97
N ASP A 228 15.48 -41.99 10.86
CA ASP A 228 15.89 -41.56 9.52
C ASP A 228 15.14 -40.29 9.08
N PHE A 229 15.91 -39.22 8.85
CA PHE A 229 15.45 -37.91 8.38
C PHE A 229 16.10 -37.54 7.03
N ARG A 230 16.56 -38.53 6.25
CA ARG A 230 16.98 -38.32 4.88
C ARG A 230 15.79 -38.10 3.94
N THR A 231 16.08 -37.64 2.73
CA THR A 231 15.09 -37.32 1.69
C THR A 231 14.05 -38.43 1.47
N ALA A 232 14.46 -39.70 1.56
CA ALA A 232 13.59 -40.86 1.37
C ALA A 232 12.44 -40.98 2.40
N THR A 233 12.53 -40.32 3.56
CA THR A 233 11.49 -40.32 4.59
C THR A 233 10.57 -39.11 4.55
N PHE A 234 10.72 -38.26 3.53
CA PHE A 234 9.88 -37.08 3.31
C PHE A 234 9.10 -37.18 2.00
N SER A 235 7.89 -36.62 2.00
CA SER A 235 7.09 -36.41 0.81
C SER A 235 6.66 -34.95 0.69
N VAL A 236 6.67 -34.44 -0.55
CA VAL A 236 6.17 -33.09 -0.86
C VAL A 236 4.64 -33.13 -0.79
N THR A 237 4.05 -32.48 0.23
CA THR A 237 2.59 -32.38 0.37
C THR A 237 2.01 -31.20 -0.39
N GLN A 238 2.81 -30.16 -0.59
CA GLN A 238 2.49 -29.02 -1.43
C GLN A 238 3.76 -28.63 -2.20
N PRO A 239 3.79 -28.72 -3.53
CA PRO A 239 4.94 -28.28 -4.30
C PRO A 239 5.05 -26.76 -4.32
N ALA A 240 6.28 -26.26 -4.35
CA ALA A 240 6.57 -24.89 -4.72
C ALA A 240 6.13 -24.66 -6.18
N GLN A 241 5.43 -23.56 -6.43
CA GLN A 241 4.98 -23.20 -7.78
C GLN A 241 4.84 -21.68 -7.92
N ASP A 242 5.01 -21.19 -9.13
CA ASP A 242 4.81 -19.77 -9.47
C ASP A 242 3.34 -19.45 -9.75
N ALA A 243 3.01 -18.16 -9.60
CA ALA A 243 1.78 -17.59 -10.09
C ALA A 243 1.86 -17.44 -11.61
N CYS A 244 0.81 -17.87 -12.30
CA CYS A 244 0.72 -17.78 -13.76
C CYS A 244 -0.43 -16.83 -14.11
N LEU A 245 -0.12 -15.76 -14.85
CA LEU A 245 -1.11 -14.80 -15.31
C LEU A 245 -0.88 -14.39 -16.77
N ARG A 246 -1.91 -13.83 -17.39
CA ARG A 246 -1.84 -13.13 -18.68
C ARG A 246 -2.47 -11.78 -18.55
N ILE A 247 -1.88 -10.79 -19.22
CA ILE A 247 -2.39 -9.43 -19.29
C ILE A 247 -2.63 -9.10 -20.75
N ASP A 248 -3.85 -8.66 -21.08
CA ASP A 248 -4.28 -8.33 -22.44
C ASP A 248 -4.03 -9.47 -23.44
N GLY A 249 -4.13 -10.72 -22.97
CA GLY A 249 -3.89 -11.92 -23.77
C GLY A 249 -2.41 -12.23 -24.06
N TYR A 250 -1.46 -11.46 -23.52
CA TYR A 250 -0.03 -11.68 -23.71
C TYR A 250 0.63 -12.36 -22.50
N PRO A 251 1.58 -13.30 -22.73
CA PRO A 251 1.86 -13.99 -24.00
C PRO A 251 0.69 -14.90 -24.45
N PRO A 252 0.49 -15.13 -25.76
CA PRO A 252 -0.66 -15.90 -26.26
C PRO A 252 -0.58 -17.41 -25.97
N ASP A 253 0.65 -17.94 -25.95
CA ASP A 253 0.91 -19.39 -25.86
C ASP A 253 1.55 -19.80 -24.53
N THR A 254 2.12 -18.86 -23.77
CA THR A 254 2.76 -19.11 -22.46
C THR A 254 2.10 -18.29 -21.35
N TRP A 255 2.61 -18.39 -20.13
CA TRP A 255 2.16 -17.60 -18.98
C TRP A 255 3.25 -16.62 -18.55
N ILE A 256 2.83 -15.48 -17.99
CA ILE A 256 3.73 -14.64 -17.20
C ILE A 256 3.84 -15.31 -15.84
N GLU A 257 5.05 -15.68 -15.46
CA GLU A 257 5.33 -16.40 -14.22
C GLU A 257 5.94 -15.45 -13.18
N ARG A 258 5.44 -15.53 -11.95
CA ARG A 258 5.97 -14.77 -10.82
C ARG A 258 6.01 -15.63 -9.57
N SER A 259 7.09 -15.48 -8.81
CA SER A 259 7.28 -16.20 -7.54
C SER A 259 6.29 -15.81 -6.44
N THR A 260 5.55 -14.71 -6.59
CA THR A 260 4.58 -14.25 -5.59
C THR A 260 3.20 -13.97 -6.18
N ASN A 261 2.19 -13.95 -5.31
CA ASN A 261 0.84 -13.53 -5.66
C ASN A 261 0.66 -12.00 -5.68
N THR A 262 1.74 -11.22 -5.47
CA THR A 262 1.75 -9.77 -5.58
C THR A 262 2.68 -9.36 -6.72
N VAL A 263 2.08 -9.02 -7.86
CA VAL A 263 2.78 -8.76 -9.12
C VAL A 263 2.82 -7.25 -9.38
N SER A 264 3.99 -6.62 -9.27
CA SER A 264 4.15 -5.15 -9.39
C SER A 264 5.08 -4.71 -10.52
N ASP A 265 5.62 -5.66 -11.28
CA ASP A 265 6.72 -5.44 -12.23
C ASP A 265 6.33 -5.73 -13.68
N VAL A 266 5.11 -6.19 -13.94
CA VAL A 266 4.65 -6.55 -15.30
C VAL A 266 4.13 -5.32 -16.05
N VAL A 267 3.34 -4.48 -15.38
CA VAL A 267 2.83 -3.22 -15.93
C VAL A 267 3.35 -2.09 -15.05
N SER A 268 4.06 -1.14 -15.65
CA SER A 268 4.70 -0.04 -14.91
C SER A 268 3.68 0.70 -14.05
N GLY A 269 3.95 0.74 -12.74
CA GLY A 269 3.13 1.45 -11.78
C GLY A 269 1.83 0.74 -11.37
N LEU A 270 1.51 -0.44 -11.89
CA LEU A 270 0.36 -1.25 -11.51
C LEU A 270 0.80 -2.44 -10.65
N THR A 271 0.17 -2.63 -9.50
CA THR A 271 0.38 -3.79 -8.63
C THR A 271 -0.89 -4.63 -8.57
N LEU A 272 -0.78 -5.91 -8.92
CA LEU A 272 -1.86 -6.89 -8.90
C LEU A 272 -1.69 -7.85 -7.73
N ASN A 273 -2.73 -8.02 -6.93
CA ASN A 273 -2.77 -8.97 -5.82
C ASN A 273 -3.75 -10.09 -6.17
N LEU A 274 -3.20 -11.27 -6.46
CA LEU A 274 -3.93 -12.45 -6.92
C LEU A 274 -4.47 -13.21 -5.71
N LYS A 275 -5.75 -13.60 -5.75
CA LYS A 275 -6.46 -14.26 -4.64
C LYS A 275 -7.05 -15.60 -5.02
N SER A 276 -7.52 -15.75 -6.25
CA SER A 276 -8.01 -17.01 -6.80
C SER A 276 -7.77 -17.09 -8.31
N THR A 277 -8.00 -18.26 -8.90
CA THR A 277 -7.84 -18.50 -10.34
C THR A 277 -9.12 -18.11 -11.08
N SER A 278 -9.01 -17.30 -12.13
CA SER A 278 -10.10 -17.05 -13.09
C SER A 278 -10.03 -17.95 -14.33
N PHE A 279 -9.01 -18.78 -14.39
CA PHE A 279 -8.86 -19.85 -15.36
C PHE A 279 -9.37 -21.16 -14.77
N SER A 280 -10.20 -21.88 -15.52
CA SER A 280 -10.61 -23.24 -15.15
C SER A 280 -10.12 -24.21 -16.22
N PRO A 281 -9.19 -25.12 -15.90
CA PRO A 281 -8.76 -26.13 -16.84
C PRO A 281 -9.93 -27.06 -17.23
N PRO A 282 -9.98 -27.58 -18.48
CA PRO A 282 -10.95 -28.59 -18.86
C PRO A 282 -10.92 -29.81 -17.96
N ALA A 283 -12.08 -30.26 -17.50
CA ALA A 283 -12.19 -31.55 -16.82
C ALA A 283 -11.73 -32.66 -17.79
N ALA A 284 -10.86 -33.55 -17.30
CA ALA A 284 -10.43 -34.72 -18.07
C ALA A 284 -11.67 -35.50 -18.52
N SER A 285 -11.88 -35.59 -19.84
CA SER A 285 -12.96 -36.40 -20.40
C SER A 285 -12.61 -37.87 -20.23
N THR A 286 -12.94 -38.48 -19.09
CA THR A 286 -12.95 -39.94 -18.98
C THR A 286 -14.14 -40.44 -19.77
N TRP A 287 -13.93 -40.76 -21.05
CA TRP A 287 -14.92 -41.50 -21.80
C TRP A 287 -15.10 -42.86 -21.10
N GLY A 288 -16.30 -43.14 -20.59
CA GLY A 288 -16.66 -44.48 -20.15
C GLY A 288 -16.35 -45.48 -21.25
N GLY A 289 -15.90 -46.69 -20.88
CA GLY A 289 -15.32 -47.67 -21.81
C GLY A 289 -16.04 -47.73 -23.15
N ALA A 290 -15.26 -47.78 -24.24
CA ALA A 290 -15.74 -47.71 -25.61
C ALA A 290 -17.02 -48.55 -25.82
N PRO A 291 -18.04 -48.03 -26.53
CA PRO A 291 -19.30 -48.75 -26.69
C PRO A 291 -19.07 -50.09 -27.38
N SER A 292 -19.53 -51.17 -26.76
CA SER A 292 -19.48 -52.50 -27.36
C SER A 292 -20.75 -52.75 -28.17
N THR A 293 -20.60 -53.17 -29.42
CA THR A 293 -21.72 -53.53 -30.30
C THR A 293 -21.84 -55.05 -30.40
N SER A 294 -23.07 -55.57 -30.46
CA SER A 294 -23.33 -56.98 -30.77
C SER A 294 -24.46 -57.09 -31.80
N THR A 295 -24.20 -57.77 -32.91
CA THR A 295 -25.19 -58.03 -33.96
C THR A 295 -25.79 -59.42 -33.78
N SER A 296 -26.87 -59.53 -33.00
CA SER A 296 -27.72 -60.72 -33.02
C SER A 296 -29.00 -60.45 -33.81
N GLY A 297 -29.00 -60.90 -35.06
CA GLY A 297 -30.22 -61.21 -35.82
C GLY A 297 -30.53 -60.30 -37.01
N ARG A 298 -29.99 -60.65 -38.20
CA ARG A 298 -30.75 -60.58 -39.46
C ARG A 298 -30.04 -61.30 -40.62
N THR A 299 -30.84 -62.07 -41.36
CA THR A 299 -30.49 -62.87 -42.53
C THR A 299 -30.33 -61.97 -43.75
N ALA A 300 -29.28 -62.23 -44.55
CA ALA A 300 -29.01 -61.54 -45.80
C ALA A 300 -30.20 -61.65 -46.78
N GLY A 301 -30.63 -60.51 -47.32
CA GLY A 301 -31.68 -60.46 -48.33
C GLY A 301 -31.88 -59.04 -48.85
N GLY A 302 -31.01 -58.62 -49.77
CA GLY A 302 -31.16 -57.35 -50.49
C GLY A 302 -29.83 -56.83 -51.02
N SER A 303 -29.53 -57.15 -52.28
CA SER A 303 -28.47 -56.48 -53.02
C SER A 303 -28.86 -55.01 -53.23
N GLY A 304 -28.20 -54.14 -52.46
CA GLY A 304 -28.26 -52.68 -52.55
C GLY A 304 -28.89 -52.03 -51.34
N SER A 305 -28.09 -51.35 -50.50
CA SER A 305 -28.38 -49.98 -50.03
C SER A 305 -27.25 -49.46 -49.13
N ALA A 306 -26.88 -48.19 -49.36
CA ALA A 306 -25.86 -47.31 -48.76
C ALA A 306 -25.23 -47.65 -47.39
N ASP A 307 -23.93 -47.35 -47.28
CA ASP A 307 -23.22 -47.22 -46.00
C ASP A 307 -23.91 -46.15 -45.13
N ASN A 308 -24.33 -46.54 -43.93
CA ASN A 308 -25.02 -45.64 -43.01
C ASN A 308 -24.04 -45.10 -41.97
N GLN A 309 -23.90 -43.78 -41.89
CA GLN A 309 -23.14 -43.12 -40.84
C GLN A 309 -24.07 -42.60 -39.76
N TYR A 310 -23.68 -42.75 -38.50
CA TYR A 310 -24.43 -42.22 -37.36
C TYR A 310 -23.53 -41.32 -36.52
N THR A 311 -24.05 -40.17 -36.11
CA THR A 311 -23.47 -39.30 -35.09
C THR A 311 -24.27 -39.44 -33.81
N PHE A 312 -23.61 -39.69 -32.69
CA PHE A 312 -24.20 -39.70 -31.36
C PHE A 312 -23.65 -38.52 -30.57
N THR A 313 -24.51 -37.76 -29.90
CA THR A 313 -24.14 -36.61 -29.08
C THR A 313 -24.83 -36.73 -27.72
N VAL A 314 -24.06 -36.75 -26.64
CA VAL A 314 -24.62 -36.75 -25.28
C VAL A 314 -25.31 -35.41 -25.04
N GLU A 315 -26.62 -35.41 -24.81
CA GLU A 315 -27.39 -34.22 -24.47
C GLU A 315 -27.37 -33.97 -22.95
N THR A 316 -27.55 -35.03 -22.16
CA THR A 316 -27.50 -34.96 -20.69
C THR A 316 -26.47 -35.96 -20.18
N GLY A 317 -25.39 -35.45 -19.60
CA GLY A 317 -24.31 -36.27 -19.03
C GLY A 317 -24.65 -36.87 -17.66
N GLY A 318 -23.82 -37.80 -17.19
CA GLY A 318 -23.98 -38.51 -15.92
C GLY A 318 -23.24 -39.83 -15.92
N THR A 319 -23.14 -40.47 -14.75
CA THR A 319 -22.54 -41.81 -14.65
C THR A 319 -23.54 -42.89 -15.04
N VAL A 320 -23.15 -43.76 -15.96
CA VAL A 320 -23.91 -44.94 -16.40
C VAL A 320 -24.11 -45.85 -15.20
N GLY A 321 -25.37 -46.06 -14.79
CA GLY A 321 -25.75 -46.86 -13.62
C GLY A 321 -26.25 -46.06 -12.40
N THR A 322 -26.06 -44.74 -12.33
CA THR A 322 -26.49 -43.92 -11.16
C THR A 322 -27.42 -42.75 -11.53
N GLY A 323 -28.09 -42.82 -12.67
CA GLY A 323 -29.05 -41.80 -13.14
C GLY A 323 -29.51 -42.05 -14.57
N THR A 324 -30.28 -41.12 -15.13
CA THR A 324 -30.77 -41.19 -16.51
C THR A 324 -30.02 -40.18 -17.39
N GLN A 325 -29.25 -40.67 -18.36
CA GLN A 325 -28.54 -39.85 -19.34
C GLN A 325 -29.28 -39.88 -20.68
N SER A 326 -29.10 -38.84 -21.50
CA SER A 326 -29.67 -38.79 -22.85
C SER A 326 -28.60 -38.60 -23.92
N VAL A 327 -28.67 -39.40 -24.98
CA VAL A 327 -27.75 -39.35 -26.12
C VAL A 327 -28.56 -39.19 -27.39
N LYS A 328 -28.48 -38.02 -28.02
CA LYS A 328 -29.06 -37.80 -29.35
C LYS A 328 -28.30 -38.61 -30.38
N TRP A 329 -28.98 -39.16 -31.36
CA TRP A 329 -28.38 -39.79 -32.53
C TRP A 329 -28.93 -39.18 -33.82
N LEU A 330 -28.10 -39.15 -34.85
CA LEU A 330 -28.40 -38.70 -36.20
C LEU A 330 -27.80 -39.72 -37.18
N ASN A 331 -28.62 -40.37 -37.99
CA ASN A 331 -28.18 -41.05 -39.19
C ASN A 331 -27.83 -39.98 -40.23
N ASN A 332 -26.55 -39.75 -40.43
CA ASN A 332 -25.98 -38.77 -41.35
C ASN A 332 -26.29 -39.12 -42.82
N THR A 333 -26.62 -40.38 -43.12
CA THR A 333 -26.93 -40.84 -44.48
C THR A 333 -28.41 -40.65 -44.83
N THR A 334 -29.33 -40.98 -43.91
CA THR A 334 -30.79 -40.89 -44.15
C THR A 334 -31.43 -39.63 -43.59
N GLY A 335 -30.72 -38.89 -42.74
CA GLY A 335 -31.24 -37.73 -42.00
C GLY A 335 -32.15 -38.10 -40.81
N ALA A 336 -32.39 -39.39 -40.56
CA ALA A 336 -33.17 -39.84 -39.41
C ALA A 336 -32.45 -39.49 -38.11
N SER A 337 -33.17 -39.08 -37.07
CA SER A 337 -32.57 -38.78 -35.77
C SER A 337 -33.50 -39.15 -34.62
N GLY A 338 -32.95 -39.27 -33.42
CA GLY A 338 -33.70 -39.55 -32.20
C GLY A 338 -32.86 -39.34 -30.95
N VAL A 339 -33.41 -39.70 -29.79
CA VAL A 339 -32.71 -39.60 -28.49
C VAL A 339 -32.77 -40.96 -27.81
N LEU A 340 -31.63 -41.41 -27.32
CA LEU A 340 -31.46 -42.62 -26.52
C LEU A 340 -31.44 -42.24 -25.04
N THR A 341 -32.05 -43.08 -24.22
CA THR A 341 -31.97 -42.98 -22.76
C THR A 341 -30.99 -44.04 -22.26
N VAL A 342 -29.90 -43.61 -21.62
CA VAL A 342 -28.87 -44.48 -21.05
C VAL A 342 -29.00 -44.46 -19.53
N THR A 343 -29.37 -45.60 -18.94
CA THR A 343 -29.52 -45.74 -17.49
C THR A 343 -28.50 -46.70 -16.88
N ASP A 344 -28.06 -47.69 -17.66
CA ASP A 344 -27.11 -48.73 -17.26
C ASP A 344 -26.33 -49.24 -18.48
N THR A 345 -25.58 -50.34 -18.31
CA THR A 345 -24.73 -50.94 -19.35
C THR A 345 -25.46 -51.89 -20.30
N SER A 346 -26.79 -51.92 -20.28
CA SER A 346 -27.59 -52.79 -21.14
C SER A 346 -27.57 -52.30 -22.58
N ALA A 347 -27.83 -53.23 -23.51
CA ALA A 347 -27.87 -52.93 -24.92
C ALA A 347 -29.16 -52.17 -25.31
N ILE A 348 -29.01 -51.14 -26.13
CA ILE A 348 -30.05 -50.22 -26.60
C ILE A 348 -30.15 -50.34 -28.12
N THR A 349 -31.38 -50.43 -28.64
CA THR A 349 -31.64 -50.53 -30.08
C THR A 349 -31.89 -49.16 -30.70
N VAL A 350 -31.23 -48.89 -31.83
CA VAL A 350 -31.30 -47.69 -32.64
C VAL A 350 -31.81 -48.06 -34.03
N GLU A 351 -32.80 -47.30 -34.52
CA GLU A 351 -33.41 -47.50 -35.86
C GLU A 351 -33.88 -48.94 -36.14
N GLY A 352 -34.25 -49.70 -35.10
CA GLY A 352 -34.82 -51.05 -35.22
C GLY A 352 -33.84 -52.16 -35.64
N ALA A 353 -32.56 -51.87 -35.87
CA ALA A 353 -31.58 -52.84 -36.36
C ALA A 353 -30.19 -52.75 -35.71
N LEU A 354 -29.77 -51.57 -35.24
CA LEU A 354 -28.48 -51.37 -34.59
C LEU A 354 -28.63 -51.54 -33.07
N THR A 355 -27.83 -52.41 -32.45
CA THR A 355 -27.82 -52.56 -30.98
C THR A 355 -26.45 -52.15 -30.42
N MET A 356 -26.44 -51.27 -29.42
CA MET A 356 -25.24 -50.73 -28.77
C MET A 356 -25.36 -50.72 -27.26
N ALA A 357 -24.26 -50.92 -26.55
CA ALA A 357 -24.20 -50.75 -25.10
C ALA A 357 -23.10 -49.74 -24.72
N PHE A 358 -23.34 -48.98 -23.66
CA PHE A 358 -22.33 -48.09 -23.06
C PHE A 358 -21.64 -48.82 -21.91
N GLY A 359 -20.31 -48.77 -21.85
CA GLY A 359 -19.54 -49.32 -20.74
C GLY A 359 -19.79 -48.56 -19.43
N ALA A 360 -19.40 -49.14 -18.30
CA ALA A 360 -19.42 -48.44 -17.02
C ALA A 360 -18.52 -47.19 -17.08
N GLY A 361 -19.05 -46.02 -16.71
CA GLY A 361 -18.31 -44.75 -16.73
C GLY A 361 -19.20 -43.52 -16.80
N THR A 362 -18.60 -42.34 -16.97
CA THR A 362 -19.31 -41.05 -17.02
C THR A 362 -19.47 -40.55 -18.45
N LEU A 363 -20.70 -40.28 -18.87
CA LEU A 363 -21.03 -39.58 -20.10
C LEU A 363 -21.01 -38.07 -19.83
N VAL A 364 -20.36 -37.30 -20.69
CA VAL A 364 -20.26 -35.83 -20.56
C VAL A 364 -21.14 -35.18 -21.63
N ALA A 365 -22.02 -34.27 -21.22
CA ALA A 365 -22.89 -33.54 -22.14
C ALA A 365 -22.06 -32.76 -23.18
N GLY A 366 -22.49 -32.78 -24.44
CA GLY A 366 -21.79 -32.19 -25.57
C GLY A 366 -20.81 -33.13 -26.28
N ASN A 367 -20.36 -34.21 -25.64
CA ASN A 367 -19.48 -35.18 -26.29
C ASN A 367 -20.20 -35.87 -27.42
N SER A 368 -19.52 -36.02 -28.56
CA SER A 368 -20.04 -36.76 -29.70
C SER A 368 -19.07 -37.80 -30.23
N PHE A 369 -19.62 -38.84 -30.86
CA PHE A 369 -18.86 -39.84 -31.58
C PHE A 369 -19.62 -40.24 -32.85
N THR A 370 -18.89 -40.75 -33.83
CA THR A 370 -19.48 -41.24 -35.08
C THR A 370 -19.22 -42.73 -35.24
N MET A 371 -20.13 -43.42 -35.90
CA MET A 371 -19.97 -44.82 -36.31
C MET A 371 -20.44 -44.98 -37.76
N SER A 372 -19.81 -45.90 -38.49
CA SER A 372 -20.20 -46.25 -39.86
C SER A 372 -20.63 -47.71 -39.92
N LEU A 373 -21.68 -48.02 -40.65
CA LEU A 373 -22.11 -49.39 -40.95
C LEU A 373 -21.88 -49.66 -42.43
N ASP A 374 -21.26 -50.80 -42.74
CA ASP A 374 -21.11 -51.23 -44.13
C ASP A 374 -22.46 -51.71 -44.71
N GLY A 375 -22.56 -51.80 -46.03
CA GLY A 375 -23.73 -52.34 -46.73
C GLY A 375 -24.12 -53.79 -46.40
N ALA A 376 -23.39 -54.49 -45.52
CA ALA A 376 -23.72 -55.81 -44.98
C ALA A 376 -24.26 -55.75 -43.52
N GLY A 377 -24.33 -54.56 -42.92
CA GLY A 377 -24.80 -54.35 -41.55
C GLY A 377 -23.79 -54.72 -40.48
N ASN A 378 -22.49 -54.84 -40.82
CA ASN A 378 -21.44 -54.95 -39.83
C ASN A 378 -21.10 -53.56 -39.29
N PRO A 379 -20.98 -53.39 -37.96
CA PRO A 379 -20.51 -52.14 -37.40
C PRO A 379 -19.03 -51.95 -37.80
N GLY A 380 -18.74 -50.88 -38.54
CA GLY A 380 -17.43 -50.26 -38.52
C GLY A 380 -17.21 -49.71 -37.10
N ALA A 381 -16.17 -50.18 -36.42
CA ALA A 381 -15.87 -49.85 -35.04
C ALA A 381 -15.86 -48.33 -34.78
N PRO A 382 -16.23 -47.86 -33.58
CA PRO A 382 -16.09 -46.46 -33.18
C PRO A 382 -14.60 -46.11 -33.18
N SER A 383 -14.13 -45.44 -34.24
CA SER A 383 -12.72 -45.09 -34.54
C SER A 383 -11.67 -45.90 -33.76
N ALA A 384 -11.71 -47.23 -33.93
CA ALA A 384 -10.53 -48.05 -33.74
C ALA A 384 -9.65 -47.81 -34.97
N TRP A 385 -8.36 -47.62 -34.74
CA TRP A 385 -7.27 -47.58 -35.70
C TRP A 385 -7.64 -48.00 -37.13
N SER A 386 -7.37 -47.15 -38.12
CA SER A 386 -7.75 -47.34 -39.54
C SER A 386 -7.32 -48.67 -40.17
N ASN A 387 -6.34 -49.39 -39.59
CA ASN A 387 -5.87 -50.69 -40.05
C ASN A 387 -5.85 -51.69 -38.89
N ALA A 388 -6.75 -52.69 -38.89
CA ALA A 388 -6.80 -53.98 -38.15
C ALA A 388 -6.17 -54.10 -36.73
N SER A 389 -5.88 -52.98 -36.05
CA SER A 389 -5.15 -52.94 -34.79
C SER A 389 -6.10 -53.34 -33.67
N THR A 390 -5.61 -54.15 -32.75
CA THR A 390 -6.44 -54.76 -31.70
C THR A 390 -6.32 -54.05 -30.35
N THR A 391 -5.63 -52.90 -30.31
CA THR A 391 -5.45 -52.07 -29.12
C THR A 391 -6.47 -50.93 -29.10
N THR A 392 -6.88 -50.56 -27.89
CA THR A 392 -7.80 -49.45 -27.66
C THR A 392 -7.02 -48.25 -27.14
N PRO A 393 -6.95 -47.12 -27.87
CA PRO A 393 -6.43 -45.88 -27.35
C PRO A 393 -7.41 -45.26 -26.35
N THR A 394 -6.88 -44.76 -25.24
CA THR A 394 -7.57 -43.96 -24.23
C THR A 394 -6.91 -42.59 -24.18
N VAL A 395 -7.70 -41.53 -24.31
CA VAL A 395 -7.22 -40.15 -24.17
C VAL A 395 -7.50 -39.66 -22.74
N GLY A 396 -6.55 -38.93 -22.16
CA GLY A 396 -6.61 -38.38 -20.82
C GLY A 396 -5.76 -37.12 -20.71
N GLY A 397 -5.44 -36.73 -19.47
CA GLY A 397 -4.80 -35.44 -19.21
C GLY A 397 -5.79 -34.27 -19.22
N ILE A 398 -5.26 -33.06 -19.10
CA ILE A 398 -6.00 -31.80 -19.05
C ILE A 398 -5.52 -30.96 -20.21
N TYR A 399 -6.40 -30.67 -21.17
CA TYR A 399 -6.03 -29.84 -22.32
C TYR A 399 -5.78 -28.39 -21.89
N THR A 400 -4.54 -27.90 -22.04
CA THR A 400 -4.13 -26.55 -21.64
C THR A 400 -4.18 -25.54 -22.79
N GLY A 401 -4.58 -25.97 -23.99
CA GLY A 401 -4.65 -25.11 -25.18
C GLY A 401 -5.80 -24.09 -25.14
N ASN A 402 -5.58 -22.97 -25.82
CA ASN A 402 -6.46 -21.79 -25.84
C ASN A 402 -7.60 -21.87 -26.88
N SER A 403 -7.59 -22.87 -27.75
CA SER A 403 -8.52 -23.05 -28.86
C SER A 403 -8.81 -24.53 -29.05
N SER A 404 -9.96 -24.88 -29.64
CA SER A 404 -10.28 -26.28 -29.92
C SER A 404 -9.34 -26.83 -30.99
N LYS A 405 -8.78 -28.02 -30.75
CA LYS A 405 -7.85 -28.68 -31.66
C LYS A 405 -8.24 -30.13 -31.92
N THR A 406 -7.79 -30.64 -33.06
CA THR A 406 -7.90 -32.05 -33.44
C THR A 406 -6.51 -32.64 -33.52
N TYR A 407 -6.21 -33.59 -32.64
CA TYR A 407 -4.96 -34.34 -32.66
C TYR A 407 -5.14 -35.61 -33.49
N THR A 408 -4.24 -35.82 -34.45
CA THR A 408 -4.13 -37.02 -35.26
C THR A 408 -2.92 -37.82 -34.81
N ILE A 409 -3.11 -39.08 -34.45
CA ILE A 409 -2.05 -40.01 -34.08
C ILE A 409 -1.92 -41.07 -35.17
N SER A 410 -0.70 -41.31 -35.64
CA SER A 410 -0.38 -42.31 -36.67
C SER A 410 0.73 -43.23 -36.18
N VAL A 411 0.61 -44.53 -36.42
CA VAL A 411 1.70 -45.50 -36.16
C VAL A 411 2.69 -45.41 -37.29
N THR A 412 3.95 -45.15 -36.96
CA THR A 412 5.07 -45.06 -37.91
C THR A 412 5.86 -46.37 -37.96
N GLU A 413 5.83 -47.14 -36.86
CA GLU A 413 6.39 -48.49 -36.80
C GLU A 413 5.49 -49.35 -35.90
N GLY A 414 4.84 -50.36 -36.48
CA GLY A 414 3.87 -51.22 -35.79
C GLY A 414 4.53 -52.32 -34.94
N GLY A 415 3.81 -52.82 -33.94
CA GLY A 415 4.31 -53.83 -33.02
C GLY A 415 3.26 -54.34 -32.03
N SER A 416 3.62 -55.33 -31.21
CA SER A 416 2.74 -55.85 -30.16
C SER A 416 3.04 -55.18 -28.82
N ILE A 417 2.00 -54.63 -28.20
CA ILE A 417 2.04 -54.07 -26.85
C ILE A 417 2.04 -55.24 -25.85
N THR A 418 3.21 -55.85 -25.66
CA THR A 418 3.52 -56.89 -24.64
C THR A 418 4.95 -56.70 -24.11
N PRO A 419 5.34 -57.25 -22.94
CA PRO A 419 6.65 -56.99 -22.32
C PRO A 419 7.90 -57.51 -23.07
N ALA A 420 7.79 -57.87 -24.35
CA ALA A 420 8.91 -58.40 -25.14
C ALA A 420 8.61 -58.37 -26.66
N ALA A 421 8.53 -57.18 -27.25
CA ALA A 421 8.72 -56.93 -28.69
C ALA A 421 9.07 -55.43 -28.90
N GLY A 422 9.77 -55.11 -29.99
CA GLY A 422 10.47 -53.83 -30.22
C GLY A 422 9.65 -52.54 -30.08
N ASP A 423 10.36 -51.42 -29.96
CA ASP A 423 9.79 -50.09 -29.70
C ASP A 423 8.76 -49.70 -30.77
N ILE A 424 7.57 -49.29 -30.33
CA ILE A 424 6.50 -48.79 -31.21
C ILE A 424 6.61 -47.28 -31.27
N THR A 425 6.78 -46.72 -32.47
CA THR A 425 6.82 -45.26 -32.65
C THR A 425 5.52 -44.74 -33.22
N LEU A 426 4.91 -43.79 -32.51
CA LEU A 426 3.72 -43.07 -32.90
C LEU A 426 4.08 -41.63 -33.26
N HIS A 427 3.49 -41.09 -34.31
CA HIS A 427 3.57 -39.70 -34.68
C HIS A 427 2.25 -38.99 -34.35
N TRP A 428 2.31 -37.83 -33.71
CA TRP A 428 1.14 -36.99 -33.48
C TRP A 428 1.24 -35.67 -34.25
N SER A 429 0.10 -35.14 -34.68
CA SER A 429 0.00 -33.78 -35.23
C SER A 429 -1.34 -33.14 -34.88
N ASP A 430 -1.33 -31.84 -34.57
CA ASP A 430 -2.54 -31.01 -34.39
C ASP A 430 -2.88 -30.17 -35.65
N GLY A 431 -2.18 -30.42 -36.76
CA GLY A 431 -2.23 -29.64 -38.00
C GLY A 431 -1.24 -28.48 -38.08
N THR A 432 -0.68 -28.02 -36.95
CA THR A 432 0.33 -26.95 -36.89
C THR A 432 1.65 -27.45 -36.29
N ASN A 433 1.55 -28.16 -35.17
CA ASN A 433 2.63 -28.81 -34.45
C ASN A 433 2.57 -30.32 -34.66
N SER A 434 3.70 -30.98 -34.42
CA SER A 434 3.82 -32.43 -34.47
C SER A 434 4.96 -32.92 -33.59
N GLY A 435 4.94 -34.20 -33.26
CA GLY A 435 6.00 -34.84 -32.49
C GLY A 435 5.85 -36.36 -32.48
N ASP A 436 6.84 -37.04 -31.91
CA ASP A 436 6.86 -38.50 -31.84
C ASP A 436 6.74 -38.99 -30.40
N ILE A 437 6.10 -40.13 -30.23
CA ILE A 437 5.90 -40.84 -28.97
C ILE A 437 6.42 -42.27 -29.17
N THR A 438 7.39 -42.68 -28.35
CA THR A 438 7.92 -44.04 -28.36
C THR A 438 7.33 -44.82 -27.20
N LEU A 439 6.65 -45.92 -27.51
CA LEU A 439 6.28 -46.94 -26.52
C LEU A 439 7.39 -47.99 -26.52
N ASP A 440 8.27 -47.92 -25.53
CA ASP A 440 9.38 -48.85 -25.40
C ASP A 440 8.94 -50.22 -24.86
N GLY A 441 9.86 -51.19 -24.87
CA GLY A 441 9.62 -52.54 -24.34
C GLY A 441 9.25 -52.62 -22.84
N THR A 442 9.26 -51.51 -22.10
CA THR A 442 8.85 -51.43 -20.69
C THR A 442 7.45 -50.86 -20.49
N TYR A 443 6.80 -50.36 -21.55
CA TYR A 443 5.46 -49.80 -21.50
C TYR A 443 4.43 -50.80 -20.97
N ASN A 444 3.87 -50.52 -19.79
CA ASN A 444 2.91 -51.38 -19.10
C ASN A 444 1.53 -50.72 -18.96
N GLY A 445 1.09 -49.99 -19.99
CA GLY A 445 -0.20 -49.29 -19.95
C GLY A 445 -0.17 -48.03 -19.07
N GLU A 446 0.96 -47.36 -18.95
CA GLU A 446 1.03 -46.04 -18.29
C GLU A 446 0.57 -44.92 -19.23
N TRP A 447 0.33 -43.72 -18.68
CA TRP A 447 -0.04 -42.56 -19.48
C TRP A 447 1.20 -41.94 -20.12
N VAL A 448 1.13 -41.65 -21.41
CA VAL A 448 2.21 -41.02 -22.19
C VAL A 448 1.76 -39.64 -22.66
N ASP A 449 2.64 -38.65 -22.53
CA ASP A 449 2.37 -37.27 -22.92
C ASP A 449 2.34 -37.10 -24.44
N VAL A 450 1.42 -36.25 -24.93
CA VAL A 450 1.35 -35.84 -26.35
C VAL A 450 1.77 -34.40 -26.49
N ALA A 451 0.87 -33.46 -26.19
CA ALA A 451 1.09 -32.02 -26.22
C ALA A 451 -0.02 -31.29 -25.44
N GLU A 452 0.28 -30.08 -24.97
CA GLU A 452 -0.72 -29.18 -24.34
C GLU A 452 -1.52 -29.89 -23.23
N GLY A 453 -0.83 -30.67 -22.39
CA GLY A 453 -1.38 -31.39 -21.24
C GLY A 453 -2.25 -32.61 -21.57
N THR A 454 -2.43 -32.95 -22.85
CA THR A 454 -3.10 -34.18 -23.29
C THR A 454 -2.18 -35.39 -23.15
N LYS A 455 -2.77 -36.52 -22.76
CA LYS A 455 -2.08 -37.80 -22.55
C LYS A 455 -2.81 -38.95 -23.24
N LEU A 456 -2.07 -40.00 -23.58
CA LEU A 456 -2.58 -41.22 -24.19
C LEU A 456 -2.20 -42.45 -23.38
N ARG A 457 -3.06 -43.46 -23.42
CA ARG A 457 -2.77 -44.80 -22.92
C ARG A 457 -3.41 -45.82 -23.86
N PHE A 458 -2.67 -46.88 -24.15
CA PHE A 458 -3.12 -48.02 -24.96
C PHE A 458 -3.33 -49.27 -24.10
N SER A 459 -4.35 -50.07 -24.44
CA SER A 459 -4.53 -51.42 -23.91
C SER A 459 -3.53 -52.41 -24.53
N ALA A 460 -3.37 -53.59 -23.92
CA ALA A 460 -2.64 -54.68 -24.55
C ALA A 460 -3.26 -55.05 -25.91
N GLY A 461 -2.43 -55.39 -26.91
CA GLY A 461 -2.86 -55.68 -28.28
C GLY A 461 -1.74 -55.51 -29.32
N SER A 462 -2.09 -55.43 -30.60
CA SER A 462 -1.16 -55.11 -31.70
C SER A 462 -1.52 -53.78 -32.37
N LEU A 463 -0.51 -52.93 -32.58
CA LEU A 463 -0.58 -51.73 -33.42
C LEU A 463 -0.02 -52.04 -34.81
N VAL A 464 -0.75 -51.70 -35.85
CA VAL A 464 -0.36 -51.94 -37.24
C VAL A 464 0.27 -50.68 -37.83
N ASP A 465 1.33 -50.84 -38.61
CA ASP A 465 1.98 -49.75 -39.32
C ASP A 465 1.00 -48.99 -40.24
N GLY A 466 1.11 -47.66 -40.26
CA GLY A 466 0.24 -46.75 -41.00
C GLY A 466 -1.19 -46.63 -40.45
N ALA A 467 -1.52 -47.30 -39.34
CA ALA A 467 -2.80 -47.10 -38.68
C ALA A 467 -2.86 -45.68 -38.08
N SER A 468 -4.05 -45.07 -38.05
CA SER A 468 -4.24 -43.76 -37.42
C SER A 468 -5.56 -43.63 -36.67
N PHE A 469 -5.62 -42.69 -35.72
CA PHE A 469 -6.84 -42.25 -35.05
C PHE A 469 -6.78 -40.74 -34.74
N THR A 470 -7.95 -40.12 -34.56
CA THR A 470 -8.07 -38.69 -34.25
C THR A 470 -8.88 -38.47 -32.98
N TYR A 471 -8.53 -37.46 -32.19
CA TYR A 471 -9.35 -37.00 -31.07
C TYR A 471 -9.44 -35.48 -31.03
N ASN A 472 -10.60 -34.97 -30.61
CA ASN A 472 -10.86 -33.54 -30.48
C ASN A 472 -10.75 -33.12 -29.03
N VAL A 473 -10.16 -31.94 -28.81
CA VAL A 473 -10.11 -31.27 -27.50
C VAL A 473 -10.66 -29.86 -27.65
N THR A 474 -11.44 -29.42 -26.68
CA THR A 474 -12.03 -28.09 -26.64
C THR A 474 -11.68 -27.41 -25.31
N PRO A 475 -11.29 -26.12 -25.31
CA PRO A 475 -11.18 -25.35 -24.08
C PRO A 475 -12.54 -25.32 -23.36
N VAL A 476 -12.54 -25.32 -22.03
CA VAL A 476 -13.79 -25.26 -21.25
C VAL A 476 -14.33 -23.84 -21.21
N ALA A 477 -15.65 -23.70 -21.36
CA ALA A 477 -16.36 -22.45 -21.10
C ALA A 477 -16.26 -22.12 -19.60
N GLY A 478 -15.48 -21.08 -19.25
CA GLY A 478 -15.20 -20.71 -17.86
C GLY A 478 -14.07 -19.70 -17.68
N ASN A 479 -13.28 -19.41 -18.72
CA ASN A 479 -12.22 -18.40 -18.64
C ASN A 479 -12.81 -17.00 -18.85
N THR A 480 -13.17 -16.33 -17.76
CA THR A 480 -13.58 -14.92 -17.79
C THR A 480 -12.42 -14.05 -17.32
N PRO A 481 -11.73 -13.32 -18.23
CA PRO A 481 -10.72 -12.35 -17.82
C PRO A 481 -11.32 -11.30 -16.89
N VAL A 482 -10.58 -10.95 -15.84
CA VAL A 482 -10.95 -9.88 -14.92
C VAL A 482 -10.45 -8.56 -15.50
N THR A 483 -11.32 -7.57 -15.61
CA THR A 483 -10.94 -6.24 -16.10
C THR A 483 -10.43 -5.41 -14.94
N VAL A 484 -9.18 -4.93 -15.05
CA VAL A 484 -8.59 -3.95 -14.15
C VAL A 484 -8.60 -2.59 -14.84
N THR A 485 -9.23 -1.58 -14.23
CA THR A 485 -9.29 -0.23 -14.78
C THR A 485 -8.52 0.73 -13.90
N VAL A 486 -7.54 1.41 -14.49
CA VAL A 486 -6.74 2.48 -13.88
C VAL A 486 -7.28 3.83 -14.32
N SER A 487 -7.60 4.68 -13.36
CA SER A 487 -8.07 6.06 -13.60
C SER A 487 -7.40 7.05 -12.65
N ASN A 488 -7.53 8.35 -12.94
CA ASN A 488 -7.16 9.38 -11.99
C ASN A 488 -8.06 9.29 -10.76
N ASP A 489 -7.47 9.40 -9.58
CA ASP A 489 -8.21 9.48 -8.32
C ASP A 489 -8.48 10.96 -7.99
N THR A 490 -9.54 11.52 -8.58
CA THR A 490 -9.88 12.94 -8.39
C THR A 490 -10.22 13.24 -6.94
N SER A 491 -10.84 12.31 -6.24
CA SER A 491 -11.20 12.46 -4.82
C SER A 491 -9.94 12.58 -3.95
N ALA A 492 -8.95 11.71 -4.13
CA ALA A 492 -7.70 11.80 -3.38
C ALA A 492 -6.92 13.10 -3.69
N MET A 493 -6.97 13.57 -4.96
CA MET A 493 -6.34 14.84 -5.32
C MET A 493 -7.08 16.06 -4.73
N GLN A 494 -8.42 16.02 -4.70
CA GLN A 494 -9.25 17.06 -4.05
C GLN A 494 -9.01 17.12 -2.56
N GLU A 495 -8.90 15.97 -1.88
CA GLU A 495 -8.57 15.91 -0.45
C GLU A 495 -7.25 16.63 -0.15
N LYS A 496 -6.23 16.45 -1.01
CA LYS A 496 -4.94 17.13 -0.86
C LYS A 496 -5.02 18.64 -1.08
N VAL A 497 -5.83 19.10 -2.03
CA VAL A 497 -6.12 20.53 -2.22
C VAL A 497 -6.87 21.09 -1.00
N GLY A 498 -7.86 20.36 -0.50
CA GLY A 498 -8.63 20.70 0.70
C GLY A 498 -7.76 20.87 1.93
N GLU A 499 -6.87 19.91 2.20
CA GLU A 499 -5.93 19.94 3.33
C GLU A 499 -5.01 21.19 3.30
N MET A 500 -4.60 21.65 2.11
CA MET A 500 -3.86 22.91 1.97
C MET A 500 -4.73 24.13 2.28
N VAL A 501 -5.94 24.17 1.72
CA VAL A 501 -6.89 25.26 1.92
C VAL A 501 -7.33 25.36 3.39
N GLU A 502 -7.54 24.24 4.06
CA GLU A 502 -7.86 24.17 5.50
C GLU A 502 -6.75 24.78 6.35
N ASN A 503 -5.49 24.37 6.15
CA ASN A 503 -4.36 24.92 6.89
C ASN A 503 -4.16 26.43 6.64
N TYR A 504 -4.36 26.88 5.40
CA TYR A 504 -4.40 28.32 5.10
C TYR A 504 -5.53 29.01 5.86
N ASN A 505 -6.74 28.45 5.79
CA ASN A 505 -7.95 29.04 6.39
C ASN A 505 -7.84 29.09 7.91
N ASP A 506 -7.20 28.11 8.54
CA ASP A 506 -6.92 28.08 9.97
C ASP A 506 -6.02 29.24 10.43
N VAL A 507 -4.99 29.57 9.65
CA VAL A 507 -4.12 30.73 9.91
C VAL A 507 -4.92 32.03 9.78
N ILE A 508 -5.66 32.19 8.68
CA ILE A 508 -6.44 33.41 8.44
C ILE A 508 -7.58 33.57 9.45
N ALA A 509 -8.25 32.47 9.82
CA ALA A 509 -9.29 32.44 10.85
C ALA A 509 -8.73 32.87 12.21
N TYR A 510 -7.58 32.33 12.60
CA TYR A 510 -6.92 32.69 13.85
C TYR A 510 -6.52 34.15 13.89
N ILE A 511 -5.88 34.66 12.83
CA ILE A 511 -5.54 36.08 12.72
C ILE A 511 -6.80 36.94 12.83
N LYS A 512 -7.89 36.55 12.17
CA LYS A 512 -9.16 37.29 12.23
C LYS A 512 -9.73 37.31 13.65
N GLU A 513 -9.75 36.17 14.33
CA GLU A 513 -10.28 36.04 15.69
C GLU A 513 -9.49 36.89 16.69
N GLU A 514 -8.16 36.82 16.64
CA GLU A 514 -7.29 37.56 17.57
C GLU A 514 -7.21 39.07 17.26
N THR A 515 -7.67 39.49 16.08
CA THR A 515 -7.67 40.90 15.64
C THR A 515 -9.06 41.48 15.45
N LYS A 516 -10.14 40.77 15.81
CA LYS A 516 -11.50 41.30 15.69
C LYS A 516 -11.81 42.30 16.79
N TYR A 517 -12.77 43.17 16.52
CA TYR A 517 -13.46 43.96 17.53
C TYR A 517 -14.91 43.48 17.58
N ASP A 518 -15.35 43.03 18.75
CA ASP A 518 -16.73 42.61 18.98
C ASP A 518 -17.54 43.83 19.44
N ALA A 519 -18.47 44.28 18.58
CA ALA A 519 -19.29 45.45 18.87
C ALA A 519 -20.40 45.17 19.91
N ASP A 520 -20.78 43.90 20.10
CA ASP A 520 -21.84 43.49 21.01
C ASP A 520 -21.29 43.36 22.45
N THR A 521 -20.10 42.81 22.61
CA THR A 521 -19.43 42.73 23.93
C THR A 521 -18.57 43.95 24.24
N GLY A 522 -18.18 44.73 23.23
CA GLY A 522 -17.23 45.83 23.35
C GLY A 522 -15.78 45.36 23.56
N GLU A 523 -15.50 44.08 23.36
CA GLU A 523 -14.18 43.49 23.57
C GLU A 523 -13.34 43.50 22.29
N ALA A 524 -12.06 43.86 22.44
CA ALA A 524 -11.07 43.77 21.38
C ALA A 524 -10.29 42.46 21.51
N GLY A 525 -10.00 41.81 20.38
CA GLY A 525 -9.06 40.70 20.33
C GLY A 525 -7.68 41.15 20.86
N ILE A 526 -6.96 40.22 21.49
CA ILE A 526 -5.72 40.51 22.22
C ILE A 526 -4.60 41.08 21.32
N LEU A 527 -4.67 40.82 20.01
CA LEU A 527 -3.73 41.29 18.99
C LEU A 527 -4.29 42.40 18.09
N LEU A 528 -5.42 43.02 18.45
CA LEU A 528 -6.00 44.12 17.68
C LEU A 528 -4.98 45.27 17.50
N GLY A 529 -4.81 45.71 16.25
CA GLY A 529 -3.89 46.79 15.89
C GLY A 529 -2.42 46.36 15.73
N ASN A 530 -2.10 45.08 15.88
CA ASN A 530 -0.74 44.57 15.65
C ASN A 530 -0.43 44.49 14.15
N TYR A 531 0.63 45.21 13.72
CA TYR A 531 1.01 45.29 12.31
C TYR A 531 1.51 43.95 11.73
N ALA A 532 2.15 43.09 12.53
CA ALA A 532 2.66 41.82 12.02
C ALA A 532 1.53 40.87 11.59
N MET A 533 0.36 40.95 12.23
CA MET A 533 -0.83 40.21 11.78
C MET A 533 -1.24 40.61 10.36
N GLN A 534 -1.14 41.91 10.05
CA GLN A 534 -1.46 42.44 8.73
C GLN A 534 -0.41 42.05 7.68
N ILE A 535 0.87 42.02 8.06
CA ILE A 535 1.94 41.51 7.19
C ILE A 535 1.65 40.05 6.83
N VAL A 536 1.50 39.17 7.84
CA VAL A 536 1.27 37.73 7.61
C VAL A 536 0.05 37.52 6.71
N LYS A 537 -1.09 38.16 7.05
CA LYS A 537 -2.31 38.09 6.24
C LYS A 537 -2.08 38.59 4.81
N GLY A 538 -1.39 39.72 4.64
CA GLY A 538 -1.12 40.32 3.34
C GLY A 538 -0.25 39.43 2.45
N GLU A 539 0.82 38.87 3.00
CA GLU A 539 1.74 37.97 2.30
C GLU A 539 1.05 36.68 1.86
N LEU A 540 0.27 36.05 2.74
CA LEU A 540 -0.48 34.82 2.42
C LEU A 540 -1.58 35.08 1.38
N ASN A 541 -2.35 36.16 1.54
CA ASN A 541 -3.39 36.54 0.57
C ASN A 541 -2.80 36.85 -0.82
N ALA A 542 -1.62 37.49 -0.86
CA ALA A 542 -0.94 37.80 -2.12
C ALA A 542 -0.57 36.52 -2.90
N ILE A 543 -0.13 35.47 -2.19
CA ILE A 543 0.14 34.17 -2.82
C ILE A 543 -1.16 33.49 -3.26
N GLY A 544 -2.20 33.50 -2.42
CA GLY A 544 -3.50 32.87 -2.73
C GLY A 544 -4.16 33.46 -3.98
N THR A 545 -4.08 34.78 -4.16
CA THR A 545 -4.74 35.49 -5.26
C THR A 545 -3.84 35.75 -6.49
N GLY A 546 -2.52 35.75 -6.31
CA GLY A 546 -1.56 36.06 -7.36
C GLY A 546 -1.40 34.96 -8.42
N ASN A 547 -0.61 35.23 -9.46
CA ASN A 547 -0.20 34.21 -10.44
C ASN A 547 1.04 33.45 -9.94
N ALA A 548 1.14 32.18 -10.29
CA ALA A 548 2.30 31.35 -9.98
C ALA A 548 3.53 31.78 -10.83
N PRO A 549 4.69 32.08 -10.21
CA PRO A 549 5.90 32.48 -10.94
C PRO A 549 6.37 31.41 -11.93
N GLY A 550 6.82 31.84 -13.11
CA GLY A 550 7.34 30.96 -14.17
C GLY A 550 6.25 30.24 -14.99
N PHE A 551 4.97 30.38 -14.63
CA PHE A 551 3.86 29.87 -15.42
C PHE A 551 3.54 30.82 -16.57
N LYS A 552 3.31 30.26 -17.76
CA LYS A 552 3.03 30.99 -18.99
C LYS A 552 1.53 31.08 -19.22
N ASN A 553 1.04 32.28 -19.50
CA ASN A 553 -0.39 32.56 -19.63
C ASN A 553 -1.06 31.70 -20.72
N PRO A 554 -2.26 31.12 -20.45
CA PRO A 554 -3.00 30.27 -21.39
C PRO A 554 -3.32 30.93 -22.74
N ASN A 555 -3.35 32.26 -22.82
CA ASN A 555 -3.71 32.99 -24.04
C ASN A 555 -2.51 33.29 -24.98
N THR A 556 -1.36 32.67 -24.76
CA THR A 556 -0.17 32.83 -25.62
C THR A 556 -0.05 31.66 -26.61
N PRO A 557 0.20 31.90 -27.91
CA PRO A 557 0.34 30.81 -28.88
C PRO A 557 1.54 29.90 -28.58
N TYR A 558 1.31 28.57 -28.60
CA TYR A 558 2.25 27.46 -28.36
C TYR A 558 2.81 27.38 -26.92
N THR A 559 2.81 26.16 -26.35
CA THR A 559 3.35 25.80 -25.00
C THR A 559 2.85 26.67 -23.84
N SER A 560 1.53 26.80 -23.67
CA SER A 560 0.95 27.55 -22.56
C SER A 560 0.64 26.65 -21.37
N ASP A 561 0.80 27.16 -20.14
CA ASP A 561 0.32 26.46 -18.95
C ASP A 561 -1.20 26.71 -18.81
N PRO A 562 -2.03 25.66 -18.67
CA PRO A 562 -3.49 25.82 -18.61
C PRO A 562 -3.95 26.56 -17.36
N TYR A 563 -3.28 26.33 -16.23
CA TYR A 563 -3.59 26.97 -14.95
C TYR A 563 -2.37 27.70 -14.41
N ILE A 564 -2.58 28.96 -14.04
CA ILE A 564 -1.55 29.87 -13.51
C ILE A 564 -1.93 30.46 -12.15
N ASN A 565 -3.19 30.36 -11.72
CA ASN A 565 -3.65 30.78 -10.39
C ASN A 565 -4.77 29.90 -9.84
N LEU A 566 -5.05 30.04 -8.54
CA LEU A 566 -6.04 29.23 -7.82
C LEU A 566 -7.48 29.45 -8.30
N ALA A 567 -7.82 30.68 -8.73
CA ALA A 567 -9.17 31.00 -9.20
C ALA A 567 -9.56 30.20 -10.46
N GLN A 568 -8.59 29.88 -11.33
CA GLN A 568 -8.84 29.08 -12.54
C GLN A 568 -9.16 27.61 -12.26
N ILE A 569 -8.85 27.11 -11.06
CA ILE A 569 -9.19 25.75 -10.62
C ILE A 569 -10.33 25.74 -9.61
N GLY A 570 -11.11 26.83 -9.52
CA GLY A 570 -12.28 26.91 -8.64
C GLY A 570 -11.99 27.33 -7.20
N ILE A 571 -10.77 27.81 -6.90
CA ILE A 571 -10.41 28.23 -5.55
C ILE A 571 -10.29 29.75 -5.50
N THR A 572 -11.22 30.40 -4.80
CA THR A 572 -11.34 31.87 -4.77
C THR A 572 -11.16 32.39 -3.35
N THR A 573 -10.86 33.68 -3.19
CA THR A 573 -10.77 34.32 -1.87
C THR A 573 -12.07 35.02 -1.55
N ASP A 574 -12.56 34.85 -0.32
CA ASP A 574 -13.70 35.62 0.18
C ASP A 574 -13.29 37.08 0.40
N VAL A 575 -13.90 37.97 -0.38
CA VAL A 575 -13.64 39.42 -0.33
C VAL A 575 -14.73 40.20 0.40
N ASP A 576 -15.78 39.54 0.89
CA ASP A 576 -16.86 40.19 1.63
C ASP A 576 -16.42 40.48 3.07
N GLN A 577 -16.24 41.77 3.38
CA GLN A 577 -15.83 42.22 4.72
C GLN A 577 -16.84 41.86 5.81
N ALA A 578 -18.12 41.67 5.46
CA ALA A 578 -19.15 41.26 6.40
C ALA A 578 -19.17 39.74 6.63
N SER A 579 -18.50 38.96 5.78
CA SER A 579 -18.50 37.51 5.86
C SER A 579 -17.67 37.00 7.05
N GLN A 580 -18.14 35.90 7.65
CA GLN A 580 -17.39 35.17 8.68
C GLN A 580 -16.09 34.58 8.12
N THR A 581 -16.03 34.31 6.82
CA THR A 581 -14.86 33.73 6.13
C THR A 581 -14.00 34.77 5.40
N PHE A 582 -14.19 36.07 5.65
CA PHE A 582 -13.41 37.14 4.99
C PHE A 582 -11.89 36.87 4.97
N GLY A 583 -11.31 36.82 3.76
CA GLY A 583 -9.89 36.55 3.50
C GLY A 583 -9.51 35.07 3.42
N GLN A 584 -10.45 34.16 3.71
CA GLN A 584 -10.25 32.71 3.54
C GLN A 584 -10.40 32.29 2.08
N LEU A 585 -9.81 31.15 1.75
CA LEU A 585 -9.99 30.49 0.46
C LEU A 585 -11.26 29.62 0.50
N LEU A 586 -12.07 29.75 -0.55
CA LEU A 586 -13.30 29.01 -0.79
C LEU A 586 -13.10 28.08 -1.98
N ILE A 587 -13.51 26.82 -1.84
CA ILE A 587 -13.44 25.82 -2.89
C ILE A 587 -14.81 25.69 -3.55
N ASP A 588 -14.85 25.85 -4.87
CA ASP A 588 -15.94 25.37 -5.71
C ASP A 588 -15.62 23.93 -6.13
N ASP A 589 -16.21 22.95 -5.45
CA ASP A 589 -15.97 21.52 -5.70
C ASP A 589 -16.27 21.12 -7.14
N ALA A 590 -17.27 21.73 -7.79
CA ALA A 590 -17.64 21.41 -9.15
C ALA A 590 -16.57 21.90 -10.13
N ALA A 591 -16.15 23.17 -9.99
CA ALA A 591 -15.09 23.74 -10.81
C ALA A 591 -13.73 23.05 -10.59
N LEU A 592 -13.42 22.68 -9.34
CA LEU A 592 -12.20 21.94 -9.01
C LEU A 592 -12.23 20.52 -9.60
N THR A 593 -13.38 19.83 -9.52
CA THR A 593 -13.57 18.53 -10.18
C THR A 593 -13.35 18.64 -11.68
N GLU A 594 -13.95 19.65 -12.31
CA GLU A 594 -13.82 19.90 -13.76
C GLU A 594 -12.35 20.14 -14.15
N ALA A 595 -11.60 20.90 -13.36
CA ALA A 595 -10.17 21.12 -13.58
C ALA A 595 -9.36 19.82 -13.53
N PHE A 596 -9.61 18.96 -12.54
CA PHE A 596 -8.94 17.66 -12.44
C PHE A 596 -9.30 16.68 -13.56
N VAL A 597 -10.52 16.76 -14.10
CA VAL A 597 -10.94 15.94 -15.24
C VAL A 597 -10.32 16.46 -16.54
N THR A 598 -10.26 17.79 -16.70
CA THR A 598 -9.81 18.43 -17.94
C THR A 598 -8.29 18.36 -18.11
N ASP A 599 -7.53 18.77 -17.09
CA ASP A 599 -6.07 18.65 -17.11
C ASP A 599 -5.51 18.44 -15.68
N PRO A 600 -5.46 17.19 -15.20
CA PRO A 600 -4.90 16.88 -13.89
C PRO A 600 -3.41 17.23 -13.78
N GLU A 601 -2.67 17.18 -14.89
CA GLU A 601 -1.25 17.52 -14.87
C GLU A 601 -1.05 19.03 -14.69
N GLY A 602 -1.88 19.84 -15.34
CA GLY A 602 -1.92 21.29 -15.14
C GLY A 602 -2.18 21.67 -13.68
N VAL A 603 -3.18 21.05 -13.05
CA VAL A 603 -3.48 21.28 -11.62
C VAL A 603 -2.29 20.84 -10.76
N ALA A 604 -1.74 19.65 -11.01
CA ALA A 604 -0.59 19.14 -10.27
C ALA A 604 0.62 20.08 -10.37
N LYS A 605 0.92 20.62 -11.56
CA LYS A 605 1.99 21.59 -11.77
C LYS A 605 1.73 22.87 -10.97
N LEU A 606 0.55 23.46 -11.12
CA LEU A 606 0.18 24.69 -10.40
C LEU A 606 0.32 24.54 -8.89
N MET A 607 -0.05 23.38 -8.34
CA MET A 607 -0.02 23.15 -6.90
C MET A 607 1.39 22.84 -6.39
N SER A 608 2.13 21.97 -7.09
CA SER A 608 3.29 21.28 -6.51
C SER A 608 4.65 21.57 -7.14
N ASN A 609 4.73 22.22 -8.32
CA ASN A 609 6.02 22.45 -8.95
C ASN A 609 6.95 23.25 -8.02
N TYR A 610 8.18 22.80 -7.88
CA TYR A 610 9.19 23.46 -7.06
C TYR A 610 10.45 23.69 -7.89
N PHE A 611 10.65 24.94 -8.33
CA PHE A 611 11.75 25.36 -9.20
C PHE A 611 11.94 24.46 -10.45
N GLN A 612 10.83 24.05 -11.07
CA GLN A 612 10.89 23.23 -12.28
C GLN A 612 11.35 24.07 -13.47
N GLY A 613 12.52 23.71 -14.02
CA GLY A 613 13.17 24.42 -15.11
C GLY A 613 12.68 23.97 -16.48
N ILE A 614 12.07 24.89 -17.22
CA ILE A 614 11.57 24.67 -18.58
C ILE A 614 12.28 25.63 -19.54
N ALA A 615 12.74 25.11 -20.66
CA ALA A 615 13.26 25.93 -21.75
C ALA A 615 12.18 26.12 -22.82
N ASP A 616 11.71 27.35 -22.96
CA ASP A 616 10.83 27.78 -24.06
C ASP A 616 11.72 28.30 -25.20
N ASP A 617 12.39 27.37 -25.90
CA ASP A 617 13.15 27.64 -27.13
C ASP A 617 12.76 26.63 -28.20
N SER A 618 12.07 27.10 -29.24
CA SER A 618 11.65 26.27 -30.38
C SER A 618 12.82 25.78 -31.24
N THR A 619 13.99 26.39 -31.11
CA THR A 619 15.21 26.01 -31.84
C THR A 619 16.02 24.93 -31.12
N GLY A 620 15.77 24.70 -29.83
CA GLY A 620 16.50 23.75 -29.00
C GLY A 620 17.97 24.12 -28.74
N ASN A 621 18.36 25.36 -29.01
CA ASN A 621 19.73 25.83 -28.80
C ASN A 621 19.97 26.33 -27.38
N ILE A 622 18.92 26.64 -26.64
CA ILE A 622 18.98 27.06 -25.24
C ILE A 622 18.21 26.03 -24.40
N THR A 623 18.88 25.47 -23.40
CA THR A 623 18.31 24.47 -22.49
C THR A 623 18.59 24.84 -21.05
N TYR A 624 17.61 24.62 -20.17
CA TYR A 624 17.79 24.76 -18.74
C TYR A 624 18.87 23.77 -18.25
N TYR A 625 19.76 24.19 -17.36
CA TYR A 625 20.82 23.35 -16.79
C TYR A 625 20.68 23.16 -15.29
N SER A 626 20.73 24.24 -14.50
CA SER A 626 20.64 24.17 -13.04
C SER A 626 20.21 25.51 -12.43
N TYR A 627 19.79 25.50 -11.16
CA TYR A 627 19.64 26.69 -10.32
C TYR A 627 20.32 26.47 -8.96
N VAL A 628 20.47 27.53 -8.16
CA VAL A 628 20.94 27.43 -6.78
C VAL A 628 19.78 27.70 -5.81
N PRO A 629 19.36 26.70 -5.01
CA PRO A 629 18.29 26.88 -4.03
C PRO A 629 18.57 28.02 -3.05
N GLY A 630 17.53 28.80 -2.72
CA GLY A 630 17.62 29.94 -1.79
C GLY A 630 18.31 31.20 -2.37
N ILE A 631 18.84 31.12 -3.60
CA ILE A 631 19.49 32.26 -4.28
C ILE A 631 18.70 32.65 -5.53
N THR A 632 18.44 31.68 -6.41
CA THR A 632 17.70 31.92 -7.65
C THR A 632 16.23 32.10 -7.33
N GLN A 633 15.57 33.10 -7.93
CA GLN A 633 14.13 33.30 -7.76
C GLN A 633 13.34 32.57 -8.84
N ALA A 634 12.10 32.19 -8.54
CA ALA A 634 11.21 31.63 -9.55
C ALA A 634 10.69 32.72 -10.50
N GLY A 635 10.48 32.38 -11.77
CA GLY A 635 10.12 33.38 -12.78
C GLY A 635 10.49 33.00 -14.20
N THR A 636 10.34 33.95 -15.11
CA THR A 636 10.67 33.79 -16.53
C THR A 636 11.86 34.68 -16.87
N TYR A 637 12.87 34.09 -17.51
CA TYR A 637 14.16 34.70 -17.82
C TYR A 637 14.40 34.68 -19.31
N ALA A 638 14.52 35.87 -19.93
CA ALA A 638 14.93 35.97 -21.33
C ALA A 638 16.43 35.72 -21.47
N VAL A 639 16.83 34.76 -22.30
CA VAL A 639 18.23 34.39 -22.52
C VAL A 639 18.63 34.77 -23.93
N SER A 640 19.80 35.39 -24.08
CA SER A 640 20.45 35.65 -25.36
C SER A 640 21.89 35.16 -25.28
N ALA A 641 22.32 34.38 -26.25
CA ALA A 641 23.66 33.78 -26.30
C ALA A 641 24.29 34.00 -27.68
N THR A 642 25.56 34.34 -27.72
CA THR A 642 26.31 34.52 -28.97
C THR A 642 27.45 33.52 -29.04
N VAL A 643 27.40 32.66 -30.05
CA VAL A 643 28.41 31.64 -30.32
C VAL A 643 29.17 32.01 -31.59
N ALA A 644 30.50 32.03 -31.51
CA ALA A 644 31.37 32.28 -32.66
C ALA A 644 32.58 31.32 -32.62
N GLY A 645 32.92 30.75 -33.77
CA GLY A 645 34.01 29.76 -33.87
C GLY A 645 33.75 28.47 -33.07
N GLY A 646 32.47 28.12 -32.81
CA GLY A 646 32.11 26.97 -31.97
C GLY A 646 32.33 27.18 -30.47
N VAL A 647 32.54 28.42 -30.03
CA VAL A 647 32.71 28.78 -28.62
C VAL A 647 31.65 29.81 -28.24
N LEU A 648 31.06 29.64 -27.06
CA LEU A 648 30.17 30.63 -26.47
C LEU A 648 31.00 31.86 -26.08
N THR A 649 30.78 32.99 -26.78
CA THR A 649 31.59 34.21 -26.62
C THR A 649 30.98 35.21 -25.64
N GLY A 650 29.69 35.09 -25.35
CA GLY A 650 28.98 35.98 -24.45
C GLY A 650 27.47 35.72 -24.48
N GLY A 651 26.77 36.26 -23.49
CA GLY A 651 25.33 36.17 -23.42
C GLY A 651 24.76 37.02 -22.29
N THR A 652 23.44 37.18 -22.31
CA THR A 652 22.69 37.87 -21.26
C THR A 652 21.56 36.97 -20.75
N ILE A 653 21.26 37.11 -19.46
CA ILE A 653 20.05 36.57 -18.84
C ILE A 653 19.28 37.79 -18.31
N ASN A 654 18.03 37.91 -18.70
CA ASN A 654 17.14 39.04 -18.42
C ASN A 654 17.72 40.42 -18.81
N GLY A 655 18.60 40.45 -19.82
CA GLY A 655 19.31 41.65 -20.26
C GLY A 655 20.59 41.97 -19.46
N HIS A 656 20.85 41.27 -18.36
CA HIS A 656 22.07 41.40 -17.58
C HIS A 656 23.17 40.48 -18.13
N THR A 657 24.42 40.95 -18.14
CA THR A 657 25.55 40.17 -18.70
C THR A 657 25.78 38.93 -17.86
N ALA A 658 25.68 37.76 -18.49
CA ALA A 658 25.88 36.47 -17.83
C ALA A 658 27.36 36.06 -17.86
N THR A 659 27.78 35.30 -16.86
CA THR A 659 29.13 34.71 -16.83
C THR A 659 29.16 33.49 -17.73
N VAL A 660 30.16 33.42 -18.63
CA VAL A 660 30.34 32.29 -19.55
C VAL A 660 31.30 31.27 -18.93
N SER A 661 30.91 30.00 -18.93
CA SER A 661 31.78 28.88 -18.53
C SER A 661 31.57 27.67 -19.45
N GLY A 662 32.43 27.51 -20.46
CA GLY A 662 32.30 26.45 -21.44
C GLY A 662 31.08 26.66 -22.35
N ASP A 663 30.08 25.80 -22.21
CA ASP A 663 28.80 25.86 -22.94
C ASP A 663 27.66 26.46 -22.11
N THR A 664 27.93 26.96 -20.89
CA THR A 664 26.91 27.51 -20.00
C THR A 664 27.02 29.02 -19.79
N LEU A 665 25.85 29.65 -19.63
CA LEU A 665 25.65 31.00 -19.13
C LEU A 665 25.13 30.93 -17.71
N THR A 666 25.76 31.66 -16.78
CA THR A 666 25.31 31.78 -15.39
C THR A 666 24.89 33.22 -15.07
N GLY A 667 23.73 33.36 -14.43
CA GLY A 667 23.14 34.66 -14.08
C GLY A 667 24.01 35.48 -13.12
N ALA A 668 23.99 36.80 -13.28
CA ALA A 668 24.79 37.73 -12.50
C ALA A 668 24.27 37.91 -11.07
N SER A 669 25.17 38.20 -10.13
CA SER A 669 24.80 38.48 -8.73
C SER A 669 23.98 39.77 -8.59
N GLY A 670 23.02 39.76 -7.66
CA GLY A 670 22.18 40.92 -7.35
C GLY A 670 20.89 41.00 -8.17
N TYR A 671 20.63 40.02 -9.04
CA TYR A 671 19.43 39.92 -9.86
C TYR A 671 18.67 38.60 -9.59
N PRO A 672 17.37 38.51 -9.92
CA PRO A 672 16.57 37.31 -9.68
C PRO A 672 17.14 36.03 -10.33
N GLU A 673 17.85 36.16 -11.46
CA GLU A 673 18.53 35.07 -12.15
C GLU A 673 19.84 34.60 -11.49
N TYR A 674 20.25 35.17 -10.36
CA TYR A 674 21.51 34.80 -9.73
C TYR A 674 21.51 33.31 -9.35
N GLY A 675 22.55 32.58 -9.78
CA GLY A 675 22.65 31.13 -9.60
C GLY A 675 21.91 30.29 -10.66
N LEU A 676 21.13 30.90 -11.55
CA LEU A 676 20.57 30.21 -12.72
C LEU A 676 21.68 29.93 -13.73
N SER A 677 21.79 28.68 -14.16
CA SER A 677 22.68 28.25 -15.21
C SER A 677 21.89 27.67 -16.38
N VAL A 678 22.29 28.08 -17.58
CA VAL A 678 21.62 27.76 -18.84
C VAL A 678 22.66 27.23 -19.82
N ARG A 679 22.39 26.09 -20.45
CA ARG A 679 23.27 25.51 -21.45
C ARG A 679 22.89 25.97 -22.85
N VAL A 680 23.90 26.28 -23.67
CA VAL A 680 23.76 26.78 -25.04
C VAL A 680 24.42 25.80 -26.01
N ASN A 681 23.72 25.43 -27.07
CA ASN A 681 24.27 24.65 -28.17
C ASN A 681 25.29 25.49 -28.96
N LEU A 682 26.48 24.93 -29.22
CA LEU A 682 27.62 25.65 -29.78
C LEU A 682 27.55 25.79 -31.32
N VAL A 683 26.35 25.99 -31.86
CA VAL A 683 26.14 26.35 -33.27
C VAL A 683 26.41 27.84 -33.43
N ASN A 684 27.24 28.22 -34.42
CA ASN A 684 27.56 29.64 -34.65
C ASN A 684 26.28 30.47 -34.92
N GLY A 685 26.16 31.61 -34.25
CA GLY A 685 25.02 32.50 -34.36
C GLY A 685 24.63 33.12 -33.02
N THR A 686 23.62 33.98 -33.07
CA THR A 686 22.95 34.50 -31.88
C THR A 686 21.68 33.68 -31.65
N HIS A 687 21.58 33.06 -30.49
CA HIS A 687 20.44 32.26 -30.05
C HIS A 687 19.69 33.02 -28.96
N THR A 688 18.37 33.02 -29.03
CA THR A 688 17.51 33.66 -28.04
C THR A 688 16.39 32.73 -27.64
N GLY A 689 16.07 32.67 -26.36
CA GLY A 689 15.03 31.80 -25.81
C GLY A 689 14.59 32.28 -24.43
N GLN A 690 13.63 31.59 -23.83
CA GLN A 690 13.22 31.86 -22.45
C GLN A 690 13.44 30.64 -21.58
N ILE A 691 13.96 30.85 -20.36
CA ILE A 691 13.99 29.84 -19.32
C ILE A 691 12.96 30.21 -18.26
N ARG A 692 12.09 29.27 -17.92
CA ARG A 692 11.09 29.42 -16.87
C ARG A 692 11.44 28.54 -15.70
N LEU A 693 11.46 29.12 -14.51
CA LEU A 693 11.52 28.39 -13.25
C LEU A 693 10.13 28.45 -12.62
N GLN A 694 9.37 27.38 -12.77
CA GLN A 694 8.02 27.28 -12.26
C GLN A 694 8.02 27.00 -10.76
N LEU A 695 7.28 27.83 -10.02
CA LEU A 695 7.00 27.64 -8.60
C LEU A 695 5.49 27.63 -8.38
N GLY A 696 5.00 26.45 -8.01
CA GLY A 696 3.60 26.21 -7.67
C GLY A 696 3.19 26.90 -6.38
N LYS A 697 1.90 26.78 -6.03
CA LYS A 697 1.30 27.47 -4.90
C LYS A 697 1.82 26.96 -3.56
N ASN A 698 1.98 25.66 -3.42
CA ASN A 698 2.54 25.08 -2.19
C ASN A 698 4.00 25.49 -1.99
N GLY A 699 4.77 25.58 -3.07
CA GLY A 699 6.14 26.08 -3.02
C GLY A 699 6.21 27.55 -2.58
N GLN A 700 5.35 28.40 -3.13
CA GLN A 700 5.25 29.81 -2.71
C GLN A 700 4.87 29.96 -1.23
N PHE A 701 3.87 29.20 -0.77
CA PHE A 701 3.48 29.21 0.64
C PHE A 701 4.60 28.70 1.53
N ASN A 702 5.24 27.59 1.17
CA ASN A 702 6.37 27.02 1.93
C ASN A 702 7.50 28.05 2.11
N ASP A 703 7.96 28.67 1.02
CA ASP A 703 9.08 29.61 1.06
C ASP A 703 8.70 30.88 1.85
N LYS A 704 7.47 31.39 1.69
CA LYS A 704 7.01 32.55 2.44
C LYS A 704 6.81 32.25 3.92
N LEU A 705 6.26 31.08 4.27
CA LEU A 705 6.11 30.67 5.66
C LEU A 705 7.47 30.42 6.31
N ASP A 706 8.46 29.91 5.58
CA ASP A 706 9.84 29.81 6.07
C ASP A 706 10.40 31.18 6.46
N GLU A 707 10.21 32.20 5.62
CA GLU A 707 10.60 33.58 5.90
C GLU A 707 9.85 34.16 7.12
N LEU A 708 8.53 33.96 7.20
CA LEU A 708 7.70 34.48 8.29
C LEU A 708 7.99 33.82 9.64
N LEU A 709 8.36 32.53 9.62
CA LEU A 709 8.70 31.73 10.80
C LEU A 709 10.18 31.83 11.18
N ASP A 710 11.00 32.59 10.45
CA ASP A 710 12.41 32.72 10.77
C ASP A 710 12.58 33.25 12.20
N THR A 711 13.39 32.54 12.98
CA THR A 711 13.58 32.82 14.41
C THR A 711 14.24 34.16 14.71
N THR A 712 14.91 34.76 13.72
CA THR A 712 15.70 35.98 13.84
C THR A 712 15.07 37.17 13.11
N SER A 713 14.57 36.96 11.89
CA SER A 713 14.02 38.00 11.02
C SER A 713 12.50 37.93 10.83
N GLY A 714 11.85 36.85 11.26
CA GLY A 714 10.41 36.68 11.12
C GLY A 714 9.64 37.73 11.94
N PRO A 715 8.62 38.40 11.38
CA PRO A 715 7.94 39.51 12.04
C PRO A 715 7.25 39.10 13.35
N ILE A 716 6.77 37.85 13.43
CA ILE A 716 6.14 37.31 14.63
C ILE A 716 7.17 37.00 15.73
N ASN A 717 8.30 36.39 15.37
CA ASN A 717 9.37 36.10 16.33
C ASN A 717 10.03 37.37 16.88
N ILE A 718 10.20 38.40 16.04
CA ILE A 718 10.67 39.72 16.50
C ILE A 718 9.72 40.29 17.56
N LEU A 719 8.40 40.19 17.36
CA LEU A 719 7.42 40.66 18.34
C LEU A 719 7.40 39.82 19.61
N ILE A 720 7.48 38.49 19.51
CA ILE A 720 7.59 37.60 20.67
C ILE A 720 8.79 38.00 21.52
N ASN A 721 9.96 38.16 20.92
CA ASN A 721 11.17 38.59 21.61
C ASN A 721 11.00 39.96 22.26
N ASN A 722 10.39 40.92 21.56
CA ASN A 722 10.13 42.25 22.12
C ASN A 722 9.16 42.20 23.32
N TYR A 723 8.12 41.37 23.24
CA TYR A 723 7.16 41.22 24.33
C TYR A 723 7.78 40.48 25.52
N GLN A 724 8.66 39.50 25.27
CA GLN A 724 9.42 38.83 26.32
C GLN A 724 10.34 39.82 27.06
N GLU A 725 11.04 40.72 26.36
CA GLU A 725 11.83 41.78 26.99
C GLU A 725 10.98 42.71 27.88
N ILE A 726 9.74 43.01 27.46
CA ILE A 726 8.80 43.79 28.27
C ILE A 726 8.41 43.02 29.53
N VAL A 727 8.06 41.73 29.41
CA VAL A 727 7.71 40.85 30.53
C VAL A 727 8.87 40.75 31.52
N ASP A 728 10.08 40.49 31.05
CA ASP A 728 11.29 40.40 31.87
C ASP A 728 11.55 41.73 32.62
N GLY A 729 11.31 42.86 31.95
CA GLY A 729 11.39 44.18 32.55
C GLY A 729 10.33 44.44 33.62
N ILE A 730 9.12 43.91 33.46
CA ILE A 730 8.05 43.98 34.47
C ILE A 730 8.40 43.08 35.66
N ASP A 731 8.91 41.87 35.42
CA ASP A 731 9.36 40.95 36.47
C ASP A 731 10.45 41.55 37.35
N GLY A 732 11.42 42.22 36.73
CA GLY A 732 12.44 42.96 37.48
C GLY A 732 11.86 44.05 38.41
N LYS A 733 10.78 44.72 37.99
CA LYS A 733 10.10 45.75 38.80
C LYS A 733 9.25 45.13 39.91
N ILE A 734 8.55 44.04 39.64
CA ILE A 734 7.79 43.27 40.65
C ILE A 734 8.74 42.81 41.76
N ALA A 735 9.87 42.19 41.40
CA ALA A 735 10.87 41.72 42.36
C ALA A 735 11.49 42.87 43.20
N LEU A 736 11.50 44.11 42.68
CA LEU A 736 11.92 45.28 43.44
C LEU A 736 10.84 45.75 44.42
N GLU A 737 9.58 45.82 43.97
CA GLU A 737 8.45 46.20 44.83
C GLU A 737 8.19 45.17 45.93
N GLU A 738 8.33 43.87 45.66
CA GLU A 738 8.25 42.81 46.69
C GLU A 738 9.26 43.05 47.82
N ARG A 739 10.52 43.32 47.48
CA ARG A 739 11.57 43.66 48.45
C ARG A 739 11.23 44.93 49.23
N ARG A 740 10.65 45.95 48.58
CA ARG A 740 10.22 47.19 49.23
C ARG A 740 9.06 46.94 50.21
N LEU A 741 8.07 46.15 49.82
CA LEU A 741 6.91 45.80 50.65
C LEU A 741 7.33 44.98 51.87
N GLU A 742 8.28 44.04 51.71
CA GLU A 742 8.84 43.27 52.82
C GLU A 742 9.55 44.18 53.84
N GLN A 743 10.36 45.13 53.38
CA GLN A 743 10.98 46.12 54.26
C GLN A 743 9.95 47.01 54.96
N TYR A 744 8.89 47.39 54.24
CA TYR A 744 7.81 48.18 54.79
C TYR A 744 7.06 47.43 55.90
N GLN A 745 6.71 46.17 55.65
CA GLN A 745 6.08 45.29 56.64
C GLN A 745 6.97 45.16 57.88
N ASN A 746 8.26 44.89 57.72
CA ASN A 746 9.21 44.79 58.83
C ASN A 746 9.28 46.09 59.65
N ARG A 747 9.27 47.25 58.97
CA ARG A 747 9.23 48.56 59.64
C ARG A 747 7.93 48.76 60.44
N LEU A 748 6.78 48.39 59.88
CA LEU A 748 5.50 48.45 60.57
C LEU A 748 5.49 47.52 61.79
N ILE A 749 5.94 46.27 61.66
CA ILE A 749 6.07 45.32 62.78
C ILE A 749 6.89 45.93 63.93
N GLN A 750 8.04 46.54 63.63
CA GLN A 750 8.86 47.19 64.65
C GLN A 750 8.18 48.40 65.31
N GLN A 751 7.42 49.19 64.53
CA GLN A 751 6.68 50.34 65.05
C GLN A 751 5.55 49.90 66.00
N PHE A 752 4.76 48.91 65.61
CA PHE A 752 3.69 48.36 66.45
C PHE A 752 4.24 47.67 67.69
N ALA A 753 5.34 46.91 67.59
CA ALA A 753 5.99 46.32 68.76
C ALA A 753 6.48 47.37 69.76
N ARG A 754 7.03 48.49 69.29
CA ARG A 754 7.44 49.62 70.16
C ARG A 754 6.23 50.30 70.79
N LEU A 755 5.17 50.53 70.02
CA LEU A 755 3.93 51.11 70.53
C LEU A 755 3.34 50.23 71.65
N GLU A 756 3.26 48.92 71.44
CA GLU A 756 2.80 47.97 72.46
C GLU A 756 3.67 48.00 73.71
N ALA A 757 5.00 48.04 73.57
CA ALA A 757 5.91 48.17 74.71
C ALA A 757 5.67 49.48 75.49
N THR A 758 5.45 50.60 74.80
CA THR A 758 5.12 51.88 75.46
C THR A 758 3.75 51.85 76.13
N LEU A 759 2.74 51.24 75.50
CA LEU A 759 1.41 51.09 76.08
C LEU A 759 1.43 50.18 77.32
N ALA A 760 2.21 49.09 77.29
CA ALA A 760 2.43 48.24 78.44
C ALA A 760 3.06 49.03 79.61
N GLN A 761 4.12 49.81 79.34
CA GLN A 761 4.73 50.68 80.34
C GLN A 761 3.76 51.73 80.91
N LEU A 762 2.94 52.36 80.06
CA LEU A 762 1.92 53.31 80.50
C LEU A 762 0.82 52.64 81.32
N ASN A 763 0.43 51.41 80.97
CA ASN A 763 -0.54 50.64 81.74
C ASN A 763 0.02 50.22 83.11
N ASP A 764 1.30 49.86 83.17
CA ASP A 764 2.01 49.61 84.44
C ASP A 764 2.10 50.87 85.30
N GLN A 765 2.40 52.03 84.70
CA GLN A 765 2.40 53.33 85.37
C GLN A 765 1.00 53.72 85.87
N ALA A 766 -0.05 53.51 85.06
CA ALA A 766 -1.43 53.75 85.47
C ALA A 766 -1.82 52.85 86.64
N THR A 767 -1.49 51.56 86.59
CA THR A 767 -1.70 50.61 87.68
C THR A 767 -0.94 51.01 88.95
N TYR A 768 0.31 51.46 88.80
CA TYR A 768 1.12 51.99 89.90
C TYR A 768 0.51 53.25 90.52
N LEU A 769 0.06 54.21 89.70
CA LEU A 769 -0.60 55.43 90.14
C LEU A 769 -1.92 55.14 90.84
N VAL A 770 -2.74 54.22 90.32
CA VAL A 770 -3.96 53.73 91.00
C VAL A 770 -3.62 53.09 92.34
N GLY A 771 -2.56 52.29 92.39
CA GLY A 771 -2.04 51.72 93.65
C GLY A 771 -1.56 52.77 94.65
N GLN A 772 -0.94 53.87 94.19
CA GLN A 772 -0.57 55.00 95.03
C GLN A 772 -1.78 55.83 95.47
N LEU A 773 -2.77 56.05 94.59
CA LEU A 773 -4.03 56.72 94.93
C LEU A 773 -4.78 55.96 96.03
N ASN A 774 -4.84 54.63 95.93
CA ASN A 774 -5.44 53.76 96.95
C ASN A 774 -4.68 53.83 98.29
N LYS A 775 -3.37 54.10 98.28
CA LYS A 775 -2.56 54.31 99.49
C LYS A 775 -2.65 55.73 100.05
N LEU A 776 -2.97 56.74 99.22
CA LEU A 776 -3.09 58.15 99.59
C LEU A 776 -4.43 58.51 100.27
N GLY A 777 -5.26 57.53 100.62
CA GLY A 777 -6.34 57.75 101.58
C GLY A 777 -7.44 58.70 101.12
N LEU A 778 -7.70 58.84 99.81
CA LEU A 778 -8.95 59.41 99.30
C LEU A 778 -10.11 58.39 99.39
N THR A 779 -10.16 57.64 100.49
CA THR A 779 -11.41 57.18 101.07
C THR A 779 -12.07 58.40 101.71
N SER A 780 -12.80 59.20 100.94
CA SER A 780 -13.83 60.04 101.55
C SER A 780 -14.91 59.10 102.10
N SER A 781 -14.84 58.90 103.42
CA SER A 781 -15.97 58.83 104.35
C SER A 781 -17.29 58.23 103.84
N SER A 782 -17.63 57.07 104.41
CA SER A 782 -18.89 56.80 105.10
C SER A 782 -20.19 57.47 104.62
N SER A 783 -21.15 56.61 104.29
CA SER A 783 -22.53 56.61 104.82
C SER A 783 -23.40 57.86 104.68
N SER A 784 -24.49 57.71 103.92
CA SER A 784 -25.84 57.84 104.49
C SER A 784 -26.89 57.22 103.56
N LYS A 785 -27.48 56.10 104.03
CA LYS A 785 -28.65 55.37 103.51
C LYS A 785 -28.54 54.66 102.16
#